data_AF-A0A0C9WEW6-F1
#
_entry.id   AF-A0A0C9WEW6-F1
#
_cell.length_a   1.000
_cell.length_b   1.000
_cell.length_c   1.000
_cell.angle_alpha   90.00
_cell.angle_beta   90.00
_cell.angle_gamma   90.00
#
_symmetry.space_group_name_H-M   'P 1'
#
loop_
_entity.id
_entity.type
_entity.pdbx_description
1 polymer ?
#
loop_
_entity_poly.entity_id
_entity_poly.type
_entity_poly.pdbx_seq_one_letter_code
_entity_poly.pdbx_strand_id
1 'polypeptide(L)'
;MPTESDIDKLLYILTHVFCPLRLPSEDDHLVSKDLALSEEICAAVGTYGEHVRDADRPEWGRVETMLCNLSATMHSSALRSEQIDSQLKLMVLGDVNVYLIRAQNAAVIFRKQEDTTIFEAFEVSPQAGAVMGASGKLVCSYPGPAIAVPNKVFDDAVFRSELAAFLAHMNEDILDSAATSRKAGSTVVEERDTTHPRYITELLTGILRGVGRPADVNRISKRVGDDVVWNNAKLPWRRSSLWLVTRVTLQTSLERTTLGRDTYKAFMVFFIHRLAQQALKQDLPSELLHFMSSKLSRRLMKLGSSVPGWLSVMVLGTCTNVRVKLEARWKRVRVAQAASPRWAPLELDLAADTQLSLLDSQEYIHKALRNQHDSLQSKRFDPILRHRGTLDDFLSSDGKFFDAAYAAEPHLTLYDVEQAVEQGIDGWVTGVGDADDACVQLEVLAEKYSSCALETYNNNPENLSIMLLTTIELWIALDKVVVKEIPMLADYSPEVPIALLENLLLRKAGSLDRLRIAYEYVRERYSVAWSGFSVFSEAADGTNFAVRYYDSSPLLQALQCRIEQDAQRERDNTLEELARRNARHAQLKKEVANMGHDYYSDVHEWPLPSHSFEAAIVVFELDCPISFNMWRSATFNLLVNICSPSPEQIEPYIQLEGYVALWPYHQKHPRSRISLASNEKPWIVTHYRNVAIPTTRDRVCQDNGLGFFGFDTKSEIGAAHAFNLTDSSNHCAYQLPIGAYQKLQGYVQETSHTSNDVLASQSNCHKDLSIHEFLAFGHLRSGSFLQWLNILRELHGRTLTFRRHEVHLLLAQAASQVGPLSGAGEWSWHKDLSEAAFCHALLGELRSLVTSIEANWLEGVTMSTVCFLISRLLASSQDSRIKSLARCLLCEVREKSFKWVLELSEKLESIADEEIRGRLRDMAAICRGTYDVDPQDALGLLSSRWDVEILVACAIFIHDNAPSRLDGLPEESRLLLERDRRLSLALEDILGDVIDDNGEGLDLAVTRVWPAYRPGTKWRRLEHPKSRWFSCQTAKTTAQRSQEVHFNLHDGTLLVDGKPLGRLPREITLHPVYSMVFGDRVIDVIPSDVPGREFSTRGMISGYQVYFTMNGGELVVRARASDTMDFLELIPQEKLESDLPMLLVKNHVHWLNLTTSTIAVRPLESAWLHSSENWVIDLSHGAYSMRKAPPRS
;
A
#
# COMPACT_ATOMS: atom_id res chain seq x y z
N MET A 1 55.41 -5.10 10.95
CA MET A 1 54.21 -4.26 10.81
C MET A 1 53.71 -4.44 9.39
N PRO A 2 52.41 -4.70 9.15
CA PRO A 2 51.87 -4.69 7.80
C PRO A 2 52.05 -3.29 7.19
N THR A 3 52.23 -3.21 5.89
CA THR A 3 52.21 -1.91 5.20
C THR A 3 50.78 -1.37 5.17
N GLU A 4 50.61 -0.05 5.03
CA GLU A 4 49.28 0.57 4.89
C GLU A 4 48.50 -0.04 3.71
N SER A 5 49.21 -0.46 2.66
CA SER A 5 48.64 -1.20 1.52
C SER A 5 48.09 -2.59 1.88
N ASP A 6 48.65 -3.29 2.88
CA ASP A 6 48.18 -4.62 3.29
C ASP A 6 46.88 -4.52 4.10
N ILE A 7 46.72 -3.46 4.90
CA ILE A 7 45.51 -3.19 5.66
C ILE A 7 44.37 -2.80 4.72
N ASP A 8 44.65 -1.98 3.70
CA ASP A 8 43.67 -1.60 2.67
C ASP A 8 43.15 -2.81 1.87
N LYS A 9 44.04 -3.71 1.42
CA LYS A 9 43.64 -4.98 0.78
C LYS A 9 42.78 -5.85 1.69
N LEU A 10 43.14 -5.96 2.98
CA LEU A 10 42.33 -6.70 3.95
C LEU A 10 40.95 -6.06 4.10
N LEU A 11 40.86 -4.72 4.19
CA LEU A 11 39.60 -4.02 4.35
C LEU A 11 38.68 -4.20 3.13
N TYR A 12 39.23 -4.21 1.91
CA TYR A 12 38.50 -4.55 0.68
C TYR A 12 37.89 -5.96 0.77
N ILE A 13 38.70 -6.98 1.09
CA ILE A 13 38.24 -8.37 1.25
C ILE A 13 37.14 -8.45 2.30
N LEU A 14 37.32 -7.80 3.45
CA LEU A 14 36.33 -7.78 4.52
C LEU A 14 35.02 -7.12 4.05
N THR A 15 35.10 -6.00 3.33
CA THR A 15 33.93 -5.28 2.82
C THR A 15 33.12 -6.15 1.85
N HIS A 16 33.76 -6.77 0.86
CA HIS A 16 33.04 -7.59 -0.13
C HIS A 16 32.58 -8.95 0.40
N VAL A 17 33.24 -9.54 1.41
CA VAL A 17 32.84 -10.82 2.02
C VAL A 17 31.77 -10.61 3.12
N PHE A 18 31.99 -9.65 4.01
CA PHE A 18 31.13 -9.39 5.16
C PHE A 18 29.96 -8.47 4.82
N CYS A 19 30.13 -7.51 3.92
CA CYS A 19 29.13 -6.48 3.59
C CYS A 19 28.63 -5.82 4.89
N PRO A 20 29.50 -5.08 5.58
CA PRO A 20 29.19 -4.41 6.84
C PRO A 20 28.17 -3.27 6.64
N LEU A 21 27.59 -2.77 7.73
CA LEU A 21 26.57 -1.71 7.69
C LEU A 21 27.07 -0.40 7.04
N ARG A 22 28.38 -0.12 7.14
CA ARG A 22 29.01 1.04 6.52
C ARG A 22 29.80 0.58 5.29
N LEU A 23 29.26 0.83 4.11
CA LEU A 23 29.87 0.51 2.82
C LEU A 23 30.62 1.74 2.26
N PRO A 24 31.60 1.54 1.36
CA PRO A 24 32.24 2.64 0.63
C PRO A 24 31.21 3.41 -0.22
N SER A 25 31.47 4.69 -0.44
CA SER A 25 30.57 5.58 -1.20
C SER A 25 30.98 5.79 -2.65
N GLU A 26 32.03 5.11 -3.09
CA GLU A 26 32.59 5.13 -4.45
C GLU A 26 33.16 3.76 -4.80
N ASP A 27 33.37 3.51 -6.10
CA ASP A 27 34.03 2.30 -6.60
C ASP A 27 35.42 2.10 -5.97
N ASP A 28 35.62 0.96 -5.33
CA ASP A 28 36.88 0.57 -4.68
C ASP A 28 37.58 -0.59 -5.41
N HIS A 29 37.09 -0.96 -6.59
CA HIS A 29 37.63 -2.05 -7.39
C HIS A 29 39.02 -1.72 -7.97
N LEU A 30 39.99 -2.58 -7.66
CA LEU A 30 41.31 -2.59 -8.27
C LEU A 30 41.73 -4.03 -8.54
N VAL A 31 42.39 -4.28 -9.68
CA VAL A 31 42.87 -5.63 -10.05
C VAL A 31 43.76 -6.22 -8.97
N SER A 32 44.59 -5.40 -8.31
CA SER A 32 45.45 -5.83 -7.19
C SER A 32 44.68 -6.21 -5.92
N LYS A 33 43.47 -5.67 -5.71
CA LYS A 33 42.59 -6.00 -4.58
C LYS A 33 41.76 -7.26 -4.85
N ASP A 34 41.29 -7.44 -6.08
CA ASP A 34 40.64 -8.68 -6.54
C ASP A 34 41.63 -9.86 -6.58
N LEU A 35 42.88 -9.61 -6.98
CA LEU A 35 43.97 -10.60 -6.86
C LEU A 35 44.21 -10.99 -5.39
N ALA A 36 44.25 -10.02 -4.48
CA ALA A 36 44.40 -10.31 -3.05
C ALA A 36 43.20 -11.14 -2.51
N LEU A 37 41.99 -10.88 -3.00
CA LEU A 37 40.81 -11.69 -2.67
C LEU A 37 40.94 -13.12 -3.20
N SER A 38 41.37 -13.32 -4.44
CA SER A 38 41.56 -14.67 -4.99
C SER A 38 42.69 -15.43 -4.31
N GLU A 39 43.82 -14.77 -4.01
CA GLU A 39 44.94 -15.36 -3.29
C GLU A 39 44.54 -15.82 -1.88
N GLU A 40 43.76 -15.00 -1.16
CA GLU A 40 43.29 -15.34 0.18
C GLU A 40 42.29 -16.51 0.16
N ILE A 41 41.48 -16.62 -0.90
CA ILE A 41 40.60 -17.77 -1.13
C ILE A 41 41.44 -19.03 -1.42
N CYS A 42 42.44 -18.95 -2.32
CA CYS A 42 43.33 -20.06 -2.63
C CYS A 42 44.07 -20.57 -1.38
N ALA A 43 44.63 -19.65 -0.59
CA ALA A 43 45.30 -19.99 0.67
C ALA A 43 44.34 -20.70 1.65
N ALA A 44 43.09 -20.24 1.74
CA ALA A 44 42.09 -20.86 2.59
C ALA A 44 41.66 -22.25 2.10
N VAL A 45 41.55 -22.47 0.78
CA VAL A 45 41.20 -23.77 0.22
C VAL A 45 42.28 -24.81 0.44
N GLY A 46 43.55 -24.44 0.26
CA GLY A 46 44.69 -25.32 0.58
C GLY A 46 44.71 -25.70 2.06
N THR A 47 44.52 -24.73 2.96
CA THR A 47 44.49 -25.01 4.42
C THR A 47 43.27 -25.87 4.81
N TYR A 48 42.11 -25.66 4.18
CA TYR A 48 40.93 -26.49 4.43
C TYR A 48 41.12 -27.92 3.92
N GLY A 49 41.89 -28.12 2.84
CA GLY A 49 42.19 -29.43 2.26
C GLY A 49 42.83 -30.40 3.24
N GLU A 50 43.62 -29.91 4.20
CA GLU A 50 44.20 -30.70 5.29
C GLU A 50 43.13 -31.37 6.20
N HIS A 51 41.92 -30.81 6.22
CA HIS A 51 40.80 -31.26 7.04
C HIS A 51 39.77 -32.08 6.26
N VAL A 52 40.00 -32.30 4.95
CA VAL A 52 39.14 -33.14 4.10
C VAL A 52 39.53 -34.60 4.26
N ARG A 53 38.52 -35.48 4.36
CA ARG A 53 38.72 -36.93 4.48
C ARG A 53 39.54 -37.46 3.30
N ASP A 54 40.41 -38.43 3.54
CA ASP A 54 41.29 -38.98 2.50
C ASP A 54 40.51 -39.46 1.26
N ALA A 55 39.31 -40.03 1.45
CA ALA A 55 38.43 -40.47 0.37
C ALA A 55 37.89 -39.34 -0.53
N ASP A 56 37.78 -38.11 -0.01
CA ASP A 56 37.25 -36.96 -0.74
C ASP A 56 38.35 -35.98 -1.21
N ARG A 57 39.63 -36.25 -0.88
CA ARG A 57 40.78 -35.40 -1.28
C ARG A 57 40.93 -35.22 -2.79
N PRO A 58 40.72 -36.23 -3.66
CA PRO A 58 40.80 -36.03 -5.10
C PRO A 58 39.78 -34.99 -5.61
N GLU A 59 38.53 -35.09 -5.13
CA GLU A 59 37.48 -34.13 -5.51
C GLU A 59 37.74 -32.73 -4.95
N TRP A 60 38.29 -32.62 -3.74
CA TRP A 60 38.71 -31.33 -3.19
C TRP A 60 39.90 -30.73 -3.94
N GLY A 61 40.89 -31.55 -4.33
CA GLY A 61 42.04 -31.13 -5.11
C GLY A 61 41.67 -30.53 -6.47
N ARG A 62 40.60 -31.01 -7.10
CA ARG A 62 40.02 -30.38 -8.30
C ARG A 62 39.47 -28.98 -8.03
N VAL A 63 38.79 -28.79 -6.89
CA VAL A 63 38.26 -27.49 -6.47
C VAL A 63 39.39 -26.51 -6.13
N GLU A 64 40.45 -26.99 -5.48
CA GLU A 64 41.67 -26.22 -5.22
C GLU A 64 42.34 -25.79 -6.52
N THR A 65 42.54 -26.71 -7.45
CA THR A 65 43.14 -26.45 -8.77
C THR A 65 42.32 -25.42 -9.55
N MET A 66 40.99 -25.56 -9.58
CA MET A 66 40.06 -24.62 -10.20
C MET A 66 40.22 -23.19 -9.67
N LEU A 67 40.32 -23.02 -8.34
CA LEU A 67 40.46 -21.69 -7.73
C LEU A 67 41.86 -21.12 -7.91
N CYS A 68 42.91 -21.95 -7.85
CA CYS A 68 44.27 -21.56 -8.18
C CYS A 68 44.38 -21.10 -9.65
N ASN A 69 43.71 -21.79 -10.57
CA ASN A 69 43.62 -21.38 -11.98
C ASN A 69 42.89 -20.04 -12.12
N LEU A 70 41.76 -19.84 -11.43
CA LEU A 70 41.07 -18.54 -11.40
C LEU A 70 41.99 -17.44 -10.85
N SER A 71 42.69 -17.67 -9.73
CA SER A 71 43.63 -16.71 -9.15
C SER A 71 44.79 -16.39 -10.08
N ALA A 72 45.31 -17.39 -10.81
CA ALA A 72 46.36 -17.19 -11.80
C ALA A 72 45.91 -16.23 -12.92
N THR A 73 44.62 -16.23 -13.27
CA THR A 73 44.07 -15.29 -14.27
C THR A 73 43.80 -13.88 -13.73
N MET A 74 43.88 -13.67 -12.41
CA MET A 74 43.71 -12.35 -11.78
C MET A 74 45.01 -11.53 -11.71
N HIS A 75 46.17 -12.12 -12.04
CA HIS A 75 47.49 -11.46 -11.96
C HIS A 75 47.67 -10.31 -12.97
N SER A 76 46.84 -10.29 -14.01
CA SER A 76 46.85 -9.31 -15.07
C SER A 76 45.44 -8.76 -15.25
N SER A 77 45.32 -7.48 -15.61
CA SER A 77 44.05 -6.89 -16.03
C SER A 77 43.50 -7.59 -17.28
N ALA A 78 44.42 -7.97 -18.17
CA ALA A 78 44.20 -8.71 -19.39
C ALA A 78 44.20 -10.23 -19.16
N LEU A 79 43.23 -10.94 -19.74
CA LEU A 79 43.23 -12.40 -19.78
C LEU A 79 44.14 -12.87 -20.93
N ARG A 80 45.11 -13.75 -20.63
CA ARG A 80 46.06 -14.23 -21.65
C ARG A 80 45.54 -15.50 -22.31
N SER A 81 45.41 -15.47 -23.64
CA SER A 81 44.93 -16.62 -24.43
C SER A 81 45.79 -17.87 -24.20
N GLU A 82 47.12 -17.74 -24.13
CA GLU A 82 48.03 -18.88 -23.91
C GLU A 82 47.80 -19.54 -22.55
N GLN A 83 47.45 -18.74 -21.54
CA GLN A 83 47.16 -19.24 -20.20
C GLN A 83 45.82 -19.99 -20.18
N ILE A 84 44.78 -19.46 -20.82
CA ILE A 84 43.47 -20.13 -20.93
C ILE A 84 43.61 -21.43 -21.72
N ASP A 85 44.26 -21.42 -22.89
CA ASP A 85 44.49 -22.62 -23.69
C ASP A 85 45.27 -23.68 -22.88
N SER A 86 46.33 -23.26 -22.17
CA SER A 86 47.10 -24.18 -21.33
C SER A 86 46.25 -24.81 -20.21
N GLN A 87 45.41 -24.01 -19.53
CA GLN A 87 44.55 -24.48 -18.45
C GLN A 87 43.43 -25.41 -18.97
N LEU A 88 42.84 -25.11 -20.13
CA LEU A 88 41.82 -25.94 -20.76
C LEU A 88 42.40 -27.24 -21.33
N LYS A 89 43.60 -27.19 -21.92
CA LYS A 89 44.32 -28.35 -22.46
C LYS A 89 44.70 -29.37 -21.38
N LEU A 90 45.01 -28.90 -20.17
CA LEU A 90 45.41 -29.74 -19.04
C LEU A 90 44.23 -30.38 -18.29
N MET A 91 42.98 -30.06 -18.65
CA MET A 91 41.80 -30.61 -17.97
C MET A 91 41.67 -32.13 -18.17
N VAL A 92 41.61 -32.87 -17.08
CA VAL A 92 41.28 -34.30 -17.07
C VAL A 92 39.84 -34.55 -16.62
N LEU A 93 39.37 -35.80 -16.71
CA LEU A 93 38.01 -36.17 -16.32
C LEU A 93 37.68 -35.71 -14.89
N GLY A 94 36.60 -34.93 -14.76
CA GLY A 94 36.12 -34.35 -13.51
C GLY A 94 36.64 -32.95 -13.20
N ASP A 95 37.61 -32.43 -13.96
CA ASP A 95 38.16 -31.10 -13.72
C ASP A 95 37.15 -29.99 -14.03
N VAL A 96 37.31 -28.88 -13.29
CA VAL A 96 36.53 -27.66 -13.46
C VAL A 96 37.46 -26.48 -13.62
N ASN A 97 37.19 -25.62 -14.60
CA ASN A 97 37.86 -24.32 -14.75
C ASN A 97 36.81 -23.21 -14.83
N VAL A 98 37.16 -22.02 -14.37
CA VAL A 98 36.25 -20.86 -14.40
C VAL A 98 37.01 -19.59 -14.77
N TYR A 99 36.38 -18.74 -15.58
CA TYR A 99 36.92 -17.46 -15.98
C TYR A 99 35.90 -16.35 -15.74
N LEU A 100 36.35 -15.25 -15.15
CA LEU A 100 35.59 -14.00 -15.02
C LEU A 100 35.88 -13.13 -16.25
N ILE A 101 34.84 -12.81 -17.02
CA ILE A 101 34.91 -11.97 -18.21
C ILE A 101 34.43 -10.57 -17.82
N ARG A 102 35.39 -9.68 -17.52
CA ARG A 102 35.10 -8.40 -16.84
C ARG A 102 34.27 -7.45 -17.70
N ALA A 103 34.71 -7.17 -18.93
CA ALA A 103 34.03 -6.20 -19.81
C ALA A 103 32.59 -6.62 -20.16
N GLN A 104 32.30 -7.93 -20.21
CA GLN A 104 30.97 -8.46 -20.57
C GLN A 104 30.13 -8.91 -19.37
N ASN A 105 30.46 -8.50 -18.14
CA ASN A 105 29.63 -8.78 -16.96
C ASN A 105 29.21 -10.27 -16.82
N ALA A 106 30.12 -11.20 -17.12
CA ALA A 106 29.79 -12.62 -17.15
C ALA A 106 30.92 -13.50 -16.61
N ALA A 107 30.58 -14.74 -16.27
CA ALA A 107 31.54 -15.79 -15.98
C ALA A 107 31.19 -17.05 -16.75
N VAL A 108 32.23 -17.83 -17.09
CA VAL A 108 32.11 -19.10 -17.81
C VAL A 108 32.77 -20.21 -17.00
N ILE A 109 32.04 -21.28 -16.74
CA ILE A 109 32.54 -22.51 -16.09
C ILE A 109 32.65 -23.62 -17.14
N PHE A 110 33.77 -24.32 -17.10
CA PHE A 110 34.11 -25.47 -17.92
C PHE A 110 34.16 -26.71 -17.05
N ARG A 111 33.48 -27.79 -17.43
CA ARG A 111 33.46 -29.05 -16.68
C ARG A 111 33.73 -30.22 -17.60
N LYS A 112 34.86 -30.90 -17.41
CA LYS A 112 35.27 -32.05 -18.23
C LYS A 112 34.55 -33.32 -17.77
N GLN A 113 33.67 -33.87 -18.58
CA GLN A 113 33.01 -35.16 -18.37
C GLN A 113 33.61 -36.22 -19.32
N GLU A 114 33.09 -37.45 -19.25
CA GLU A 114 33.62 -38.62 -19.98
C GLU A 114 33.65 -38.38 -21.50
N ASP A 115 32.50 -38.04 -22.09
CA ASP A 115 32.37 -37.84 -23.54
C ASP A 115 32.27 -36.37 -23.96
N THR A 116 31.98 -35.47 -23.03
CA THR A 116 31.69 -34.06 -23.33
C THR A 116 32.30 -33.11 -22.30
N THR A 117 32.53 -31.86 -22.70
CA THR A 117 32.83 -30.75 -21.80
C THR A 117 31.62 -29.85 -21.71
N ILE A 118 31.12 -29.59 -20.49
CA ILE A 118 29.97 -28.71 -20.26
C ILE A 118 30.48 -27.28 -20.02
N PHE A 119 29.91 -26.36 -20.77
CA PHE A 119 30.09 -24.92 -20.68
C PHE A 119 28.88 -24.34 -19.95
N GLU A 120 29.09 -23.55 -18.92
CA GLU A 120 28.02 -22.90 -18.17
C GLU A 120 28.33 -21.41 -18.04
N ALA A 121 27.43 -20.54 -18.49
CA ALA A 121 27.61 -19.10 -18.40
C ALA A 121 26.60 -18.45 -17.45
N PHE A 122 26.97 -17.33 -16.82
CA PHE A 122 26.04 -16.54 -16.00
C PHE A 122 26.52 -15.10 -15.81
N GLU A 123 25.56 -14.21 -15.52
CA GLU A 123 25.77 -12.81 -15.18
C GLU A 123 26.40 -12.65 -13.78
N VAL A 124 27.37 -11.73 -13.63
CA VAL A 124 28.12 -11.55 -12.37
C VAL A 124 27.78 -10.27 -11.60
N SER A 125 27.06 -9.32 -12.20
CA SER A 125 26.62 -8.08 -11.58
C SER A 125 25.27 -7.63 -12.17
N PRO A 126 24.15 -7.75 -11.42
CA PRO A 126 22.82 -7.34 -11.90
C PRO A 126 22.71 -5.84 -12.16
N GLN A 127 21.71 -5.41 -12.93
CA GLN A 127 21.43 -3.98 -13.15
C GLN A 127 21.12 -3.22 -11.86
N ALA A 128 21.52 -1.95 -11.80
CA ALA A 128 21.36 -1.12 -10.60
C ALA A 128 19.89 -0.99 -10.16
N GLY A 129 18.96 -0.83 -11.11
CA GLY A 129 17.53 -0.75 -10.82
C GLY A 129 16.96 -2.03 -10.19
N ALA A 130 17.41 -3.20 -10.63
CA ALA A 130 16.99 -4.48 -10.06
C ALA A 130 17.52 -4.68 -8.63
N VAL A 131 18.72 -4.18 -8.33
CA VAL A 131 19.29 -4.20 -6.96
C VAL A 131 18.52 -3.27 -6.04
N MET A 132 18.28 -2.02 -6.47
CA MET A 132 17.60 -1.00 -5.66
C MET A 132 16.10 -1.24 -5.48
N GLY A 133 15.43 -1.84 -6.47
CA GLY A 133 14.01 -2.16 -6.42
C GLY A 133 13.66 -3.44 -5.64
N ALA A 134 14.65 -4.23 -5.23
CA ALA A 134 14.40 -5.50 -4.54
C ALA A 134 14.04 -5.29 -3.06
N SER A 135 12.85 -5.73 -2.65
CA SER A 135 12.47 -5.85 -1.24
C SER A 135 13.30 -6.94 -0.54
N GLY A 136 14.49 -6.58 -0.04
CA GLY A 136 15.38 -7.47 0.70
C GLY A 136 16.65 -7.85 -0.07
N LYS A 137 16.67 -9.03 -0.73
CA LYS A 137 17.82 -9.50 -1.51
C LYS A 137 17.36 -10.09 -2.83
N LEU A 138 18.05 -9.74 -3.91
CA LEU A 138 17.77 -10.29 -5.24
C LEU A 138 17.97 -11.81 -5.25
N VAL A 139 17.02 -12.55 -5.82
CA VAL A 139 17.09 -14.01 -5.94
C VAL A 139 17.43 -14.35 -7.38
N CYS A 140 18.63 -14.87 -7.61
CA CYS A 140 19.11 -15.25 -8.94
C CYS A 140 19.33 -16.77 -9.03
N SER A 141 19.10 -17.33 -10.21
CA SER A 141 19.35 -18.75 -10.53
C SER A 141 20.68 -18.90 -11.27
N TYR A 142 21.51 -19.85 -10.86
CA TYR A 142 22.84 -20.09 -11.43
C TYR A 142 23.12 -21.58 -11.67
N PRO A 143 23.86 -21.96 -12.73
CA PRO A 143 24.25 -21.11 -13.86
C PRO A 143 23.05 -20.84 -14.79
N GLY A 144 23.23 -19.94 -15.76
CA GLY A 144 22.23 -19.64 -16.78
C GLY A 144 22.24 -20.70 -17.90
N PRO A 145 22.65 -20.34 -19.13
CA PRO A 145 22.73 -21.29 -20.23
C PRO A 145 23.88 -22.29 -20.05
N ALA A 146 23.65 -23.53 -20.48
CA ALA A 146 24.65 -24.59 -20.45
C ALA A 146 24.68 -25.40 -21.74
N ILE A 147 25.87 -25.66 -22.28
CA ILE A 147 26.08 -26.39 -23.55
C ILE A 147 27.11 -27.50 -23.34
N ALA A 148 26.79 -28.71 -23.76
CA ALA A 148 27.71 -29.84 -23.80
C ALA A 148 28.35 -29.95 -25.19
N VAL A 149 29.69 -29.85 -25.24
CA VAL A 149 30.49 -30.00 -26.47
C VAL A 149 31.23 -31.33 -26.41
N PRO A 150 31.21 -32.16 -27.48
CA PRO A 150 31.97 -33.41 -27.52
C PRO A 150 33.46 -33.19 -27.24
N ASN A 151 34.08 -34.05 -26.43
CA ASN A 151 35.50 -33.95 -26.10
C ASN A 151 36.39 -33.98 -27.34
N LYS A 152 36.00 -34.70 -28.41
CA LYS A 152 36.71 -34.67 -29.70
C LYS A 152 36.82 -33.27 -30.33
N VAL A 153 35.85 -32.39 -30.08
CA VAL A 153 35.83 -31.00 -30.58
C VAL A 153 36.54 -30.11 -29.58
N PHE A 154 36.22 -30.26 -28.29
CA PHE A 154 36.88 -29.50 -27.24
C PHE A 154 38.39 -29.76 -27.18
N ASP A 155 38.85 -30.97 -27.51
CA ASP A 155 40.26 -31.33 -27.45
C ASP A 155 41.04 -30.99 -28.72
N ASP A 156 40.36 -30.51 -29.76
CA ASP A 156 40.97 -30.00 -30.97
C ASP A 156 41.81 -28.74 -30.66
N ALA A 157 43.05 -28.71 -31.16
CA ALA A 157 44.00 -27.66 -30.84
C ALA A 157 43.56 -26.30 -31.39
N VAL A 158 42.94 -26.26 -32.57
CA VAL A 158 42.48 -25.03 -33.21
C VAL A 158 41.24 -24.50 -32.49
N PHE A 159 40.29 -25.38 -32.16
CA PHE A 159 39.10 -24.98 -31.42
C PHE A 159 39.44 -24.36 -30.06
N ARG A 160 40.34 -24.98 -29.28
CA ARG A 160 40.75 -24.41 -27.98
C ARG A 160 41.48 -23.09 -28.11
N SER A 161 42.38 -22.94 -29.08
CA SER A 161 43.12 -21.69 -29.27
C SER A 161 42.20 -20.54 -29.67
N GLU A 162 41.21 -20.78 -30.55
CA GLU A 162 40.22 -19.77 -30.94
C GLU A 162 39.27 -19.43 -29.80
N LEU A 163 38.85 -20.42 -29.02
CA LEU A 163 38.02 -20.19 -27.83
C LEU A 163 38.77 -19.39 -26.76
N ALA A 164 40.03 -19.71 -26.51
CA ALA A 164 40.90 -18.98 -25.59
C ALA A 164 41.11 -17.53 -26.06
N ALA A 165 41.33 -17.33 -27.37
CA ALA A 165 41.42 -16.01 -27.96
C ALA A 165 40.10 -15.25 -27.80
N PHE A 166 38.95 -15.86 -28.09
CA PHE A 166 37.64 -15.24 -27.93
C PHE A 166 37.40 -14.76 -26.50
N LEU A 167 37.67 -15.60 -25.50
CA LEU A 167 37.49 -15.23 -24.09
C LEU A 167 38.46 -14.12 -23.64
N ALA A 168 39.69 -14.12 -24.16
CA ALA A 168 40.66 -13.05 -23.90
C ALA A 168 40.16 -11.70 -24.45
N HIS A 169 39.72 -11.65 -25.72
CA HIS A 169 39.18 -10.44 -26.34
C HIS A 169 37.92 -9.95 -25.62
N MET A 170 36.96 -10.85 -25.33
CA MET A 170 35.73 -10.48 -24.62
C MET A 170 35.99 -9.96 -23.19
N ASN A 171 37.11 -10.29 -22.55
CA ASN A 171 37.41 -9.74 -21.22
C ASN A 171 37.78 -8.24 -21.25
N GLU A 172 38.25 -7.73 -22.39
CA GLU A 172 38.77 -6.36 -22.55
C GLU A 172 37.91 -5.49 -23.47
N ASP A 173 37.35 -6.05 -24.53
CA ASP A 173 36.62 -5.28 -25.54
C ASP A 173 35.36 -4.66 -24.96
N ILE A 174 35.22 -3.34 -25.12
CA ILE A 174 33.97 -2.62 -24.80
C ILE A 174 33.12 -2.61 -26.07
N LEU A 175 31.99 -3.32 -26.02
CA LEU A 175 31.07 -3.51 -27.14
C LEU A 175 29.78 -2.71 -26.95
N ASP A 176 28.85 -2.79 -27.91
CA ASP A 176 27.56 -2.10 -27.88
C ASP A 176 26.56 -2.63 -26.81
N SER A 177 27.02 -3.56 -25.96
CA SER A 177 26.31 -4.09 -24.79
C SER A 177 26.36 -3.17 -23.58
N ALA A 178 27.12 -2.07 -23.65
CA ALA A 178 27.16 -1.06 -22.60
C ALA A 178 25.77 -0.42 -22.44
N ALA A 179 25.34 -0.22 -21.18
CA ALA A 179 24.07 0.44 -20.90
C ALA A 179 24.06 1.84 -21.56
N THR A 180 22.92 2.25 -22.11
CA THR A 180 22.78 3.58 -22.71
C THR A 180 21.59 4.30 -22.09
N SER A 181 21.71 5.61 -21.88
CA SER A 181 20.65 6.47 -21.39
C SER A 181 20.39 7.59 -22.40
N ARG A 182 19.12 7.99 -22.55
CA ARG A 182 18.75 9.16 -23.36
C ARG A 182 18.93 10.42 -22.53
N LYS A 183 19.88 11.27 -22.95
CA LYS A 183 20.09 12.61 -22.38
C LYS A 183 20.00 13.63 -23.49
N ALA A 184 19.07 14.58 -23.35
CA ALA A 184 18.84 15.67 -24.30
C ALA A 184 18.70 15.20 -25.78
N GLY A 185 17.93 14.12 -26.01
CA GLY A 185 17.70 13.58 -27.36
C GLY A 185 18.86 12.79 -27.97
N SER A 186 19.98 12.62 -27.25
CA SER A 186 21.12 11.80 -27.67
C SER A 186 21.28 10.56 -26.79
N THR A 187 21.67 9.43 -27.41
CA THR A 187 21.98 8.19 -26.70
C THR A 187 23.42 8.26 -26.21
N VAL A 188 23.62 8.30 -24.90
CA VAL A 188 24.96 8.33 -24.27
C VAL A 188 25.17 7.03 -23.51
N VAL A 189 26.39 6.48 -23.57
CA VAL A 189 26.76 5.31 -22.75
C VAL A 189 26.65 5.68 -21.27
N GLU A 190 25.79 4.97 -20.55
CA GLU A 190 25.59 5.13 -19.11
C GLU A 190 26.62 4.27 -18.37
N GLU A 191 27.81 4.82 -18.16
CA GLU A 191 28.93 4.15 -17.47
C GLU A 191 28.61 3.69 -16.04
N ARG A 192 27.49 4.14 -15.46
CA ARG A 192 27.09 3.86 -14.07
C ARG A 192 26.23 2.61 -13.89
N ASP A 193 25.73 2.02 -14.98
CA ASP A 193 24.96 0.78 -14.94
C ASP A 193 25.77 -0.40 -15.50
N THR A 194 25.30 -1.64 -15.31
CA THR A 194 26.06 -2.84 -15.68
C THR A 194 25.91 -3.21 -17.16
N THR A 195 27.00 -3.67 -17.77
CA THR A 195 26.99 -4.19 -19.15
C THR A 195 26.09 -5.42 -19.27
N HIS A 196 25.34 -5.55 -20.35
CA HIS A 196 24.52 -6.74 -20.60
C HIS A 196 25.39 -7.96 -20.95
N PRO A 197 25.19 -9.15 -20.34
CA PRO A 197 26.09 -10.31 -20.49
C PRO A 197 25.96 -11.09 -21.82
N ARG A 198 25.21 -10.55 -22.80
CA ARG A 198 24.75 -11.26 -24.01
C ARG A 198 25.87 -11.87 -24.84
N TYR A 199 27.04 -11.25 -24.87
CA TYR A 199 28.16 -11.78 -25.65
C TYR A 199 28.70 -13.12 -25.12
N ILE A 200 28.52 -13.36 -23.81
CA ILE A 200 28.90 -14.62 -23.18
C ILE A 200 27.70 -15.53 -22.98
N THR A 201 26.56 -14.99 -22.52
CA THR A 201 25.38 -15.81 -22.23
C THR A 201 24.60 -16.20 -23.49
N GLU A 202 24.64 -15.40 -24.56
CA GLU A 202 23.87 -15.66 -25.78
C GLU A 202 24.78 -15.96 -26.97
N LEU A 203 25.73 -15.09 -27.33
CA LEU A 203 26.59 -15.27 -28.51
C LEU A 203 27.49 -16.50 -28.38
N LEU A 204 28.31 -16.57 -27.33
CA LEU A 204 29.17 -17.74 -27.11
C LEU A 204 28.34 -19.02 -26.98
N THR A 205 27.22 -18.97 -26.26
CA THR A 205 26.26 -20.10 -26.17
C THR A 205 25.75 -20.52 -27.55
N GLY A 206 25.42 -19.57 -28.43
CA GLY A 206 24.99 -19.80 -29.80
C GLY A 206 26.07 -20.45 -30.66
N ILE A 207 27.31 -19.97 -30.57
CA ILE A 207 28.48 -20.56 -31.25
C ILE A 207 28.68 -22.01 -30.79
N LEU A 208 28.67 -22.25 -29.48
CA LEU A 208 28.87 -23.58 -28.91
C LEU A 208 27.73 -24.55 -29.24
N ARG A 209 26.50 -24.06 -29.41
CA ARG A 209 25.36 -24.86 -29.85
C ARG A 209 25.55 -25.42 -31.26
N GLY A 210 26.29 -24.74 -32.13
CA GLY A 210 26.62 -25.22 -33.47
C GLY A 210 27.55 -26.44 -33.50
N VAL A 211 28.37 -26.61 -32.45
CA VAL A 211 29.34 -27.71 -32.33
C VAL A 211 29.01 -28.69 -31.19
N GLY A 212 27.90 -28.47 -30.49
CA GLY A 212 27.48 -29.21 -29.30
C GLY A 212 25.97 -29.32 -29.19
N ARG A 213 25.47 -29.43 -27.96
CA ARG A 213 24.03 -29.48 -27.66
C ARG A 213 23.70 -28.81 -26.32
N PRO A 214 22.50 -28.26 -26.13
CA PRO A 214 22.07 -27.81 -24.81
C PRO A 214 22.22 -28.90 -23.75
N ALA A 215 22.78 -28.54 -22.60
CA ALA A 215 22.94 -29.42 -21.45
C ALA A 215 21.96 -29.03 -20.35
N ASP A 216 21.25 -30.02 -19.81
CA ASP A 216 20.50 -29.81 -18.58
C ASP A 216 21.43 -29.99 -17.37
N VAL A 217 21.48 -28.97 -16.53
CA VAL A 217 22.43 -28.89 -15.42
C VAL A 217 21.71 -28.51 -14.14
N ASN A 218 22.18 -29.03 -13.01
CA ASN A 218 21.63 -28.67 -11.71
C ASN A 218 21.92 -27.18 -11.42
N ARG A 219 20.84 -26.41 -11.21
CA ARG A 219 20.86 -24.98 -10.94
C ARG A 219 20.55 -24.70 -9.49
N ILE A 220 21.27 -23.74 -8.91
CA ILE A 220 21.12 -23.26 -7.54
C ILE A 220 20.46 -21.89 -7.53
N SER A 221 19.60 -21.62 -6.56
CA SER A 221 19.12 -20.28 -6.27
C SER A 221 19.99 -19.61 -5.20
N LYS A 222 20.49 -18.41 -5.49
CA LYS A 222 21.25 -17.59 -4.53
C LYS A 222 20.55 -16.27 -4.27
N ARG A 223 20.51 -15.90 -2.98
CA ARG A 223 20.20 -14.53 -2.54
C ARG A 223 21.46 -13.66 -2.69
N VAL A 224 21.50 -12.83 -3.72
CA VAL A 224 22.56 -11.85 -3.99
C VAL A 224 22.34 -10.66 -3.07
N GLY A 225 23.32 -10.37 -2.22
CA GLY A 225 23.31 -9.17 -1.37
C GLY A 225 24.30 -8.18 -1.94
N ASP A 226 23.90 -7.49 -2.99
CA ASP A 226 24.60 -6.37 -3.60
C ASP A 226 23.91 -5.06 -3.15
N ASP A 227 24.56 -3.92 -3.36
CA ASP A 227 24.02 -2.59 -3.06
C ASP A 227 24.60 -1.57 -4.06
N VAL A 228 23.93 -0.43 -4.24
CA VAL A 228 24.37 0.66 -5.12
C VAL A 228 24.59 1.91 -4.28
N VAL A 229 25.79 2.02 -3.69
CA VAL A 229 26.14 3.12 -2.77
C VAL A 229 26.94 4.17 -3.53
N TRP A 230 26.43 5.40 -3.56
CA TRP A 230 27.04 6.50 -4.29
C TRP A 230 26.93 7.81 -3.52
N ASN A 231 28.05 8.52 -3.38
CA ASN A 231 28.07 9.90 -2.90
C ASN A 231 29.09 10.72 -3.70
N ASN A 232 28.62 11.47 -4.69
CA ASN A 232 29.43 12.39 -5.50
C ASN A 232 30.69 11.75 -6.14
N ALA A 233 30.57 10.50 -6.61
CA ALA A 233 31.66 9.73 -7.21
C ALA A 233 31.45 9.46 -8.72
N LYS A 234 32.50 9.04 -9.44
CA LYS A 234 32.40 8.70 -10.88
C LYS A 234 31.54 7.44 -11.09
N LEU A 235 31.86 6.38 -10.35
CA LEU A 235 31.16 5.09 -10.36
C LEU A 235 30.66 4.77 -8.95
N PRO A 236 29.48 4.11 -8.81
CA PRO A 236 28.97 3.68 -7.52
C PRO A 236 29.80 2.52 -6.97
N TRP A 237 29.84 2.37 -5.64
CA TRP A 237 30.33 1.13 -5.04
C TRP A 237 29.38 -0.01 -5.39
N ARG A 238 29.95 -1.13 -5.84
CA ARG A 238 29.25 -2.39 -6.14
C ARG A 238 29.99 -3.55 -5.50
N ARG A 239 29.28 -4.62 -5.14
CA ARG A 239 29.92 -5.79 -4.55
C ARG A 239 30.72 -6.56 -5.61
N SER A 240 31.98 -6.87 -5.31
CA SER A 240 32.91 -7.65 -6.16
C SER A 240 32.24 -8.82 -6.90
N SER A 241 32.32 -8.77 -8.22
CA SER A 241 31.85 -9.81 -9.14
C SER A 241 32.61 -11.12 -8.95
N LEU A 242 33.93 -11.04 -8.71
CA LEU A 242 34.77 -12.19 -8.37
C LEU A 242 34.24 -12.95 -7.16
N TRP A 243 33.79 -12.25 -6.10
CA TRP A 243 33.19 -12.89 -4.93
C TRP A 243 31.89 -13.65 -5.24
N LEU A 244 31.09 -13.18 -6.19
CA LEU A 244 29.91 -13.92 -6.64
C LEU A 244 30.33 -15.16 -7.44
N VAL A 245 31.25 -15.01 -8.40
CA VAL A 245 31.81 -16.11 -9.21
C VAL A 245 32.33 -17.21 -8.30
N THR A 246 33.21 -16.90 -7.36
CA THR A 246 33.76 -17.91 -6.44
C THR A 246 32.66 -18.64 -5.67
N ARG A 247 31.65 -17.92 -5.15
CA ARG A 247 30.55 -18.55 -4.40
C ARG A 247 29.65 -19.44 -5.26
N VAL A 248 29.40 -19.06 -6.51
CA VAL A 248 28.59 -19.82 -7.47
C VAL A 248 29.35 -21.07 -7.90
N THR A 249 30.59 -20.91 -8.34
CA THR A 249 31.42 -22.02 -8.82
C THR A 249 31.72 -23.01 -7.70
N LEU A 250 32.08 -22.57 -6.50
CA LEU A 250 32.30 -23.46 -5.35
C LEU A 250 31.05 -24.28 -5.00
N GLN A 251 29.89 -23.63 -4.88
CA GLN A 251 28.67 -24.34 -4.49
C GLN A 251 28.24 -25.33 -5.58
N THR A 252 28.22 -24.90 -6.83
CA THR A 252 27.79 -25.76 -7.96
C THR A 252 28.74 -26.92 -8.23
N SER A 253 30.06 -26.73 -8.02
CA SER A 253 31.03 -27.81 -8.12
C SER A 253 30.90 -28.81 -6.97
N LEU A 254 30.76 -28.35 -5.72
CA LEU A 254 30.67 -29.25 -4.56
C LEU A 254 29.32 -29.98 -4.46
N GLU A 255 28.20 -29.36 -4.86
CA GLU A 255 26.88 -30.02 -4.84
C GLU A 255 26.76 -31.17 -5.85
N ARG A 256 27.68 -31.27 -6.81
CA ARG A 256 27.74 -32.35 -7.80
C ARG A 256 28.68 -33.49 -7.41
N THR A 257 29.36 -33.38 -6.27
CA THR A 257 30.25 -34.41 -5.73
C THR A 257 29.72 -34.95 -4.41
N THR A 258 30.35 -36.01 -3.88
CA THR A 258 30.05 -36.58 -2.56
C THR A 258 30.26 -35.61 -1.40
N LEU A 259 31.04 -34.55 -1.61
CA LEU A 259 31.28 -33.49 -0.62
C LEU A 259 30.02 -32.67 -0.35
N GLY A 260 29.20 -32.44 -1.37
CA GLY A 260 27.89 -31.83 -1.26
C GLY A 260 27.86 -30.40 -0.73
N ARG A 261 26.62 -29.95 -0.47
CA ARG A 261 26.30 -28.58 -0.02
C ARG A 261 26.87 -28.23 1.35
N ASP A 262 26.96 -29.19 2.26
CA ASP A 262 27.37 -28.92 3.64
C ASP A 262 28.89 -28.66 3.71
N THR A 263 29.70 -29.31 2.88
CA THR A 263 31.12 -28.99 2.74
C THR A 263 31.32 -27.56 2.22
N TYR A 264 30.55 -27.13 1.22
CA TYR A 264 30.57 -25.74 0.76
C TYR A 264 30.30 -24.77 1.91
N LYS A 265 29.24 -25.00 2.69
CA LYS A 265 28.89 -24.10 3.79
C LYS A 265 29.92 -24.14 4.92
N ALA A 266 30.51 -25.30 5.22
CA ALA A 266 31.59 -25.45 6.20
C ALA A 266 32.85 -24.69 5.75
N PHE A 267 33.26 -24.82 4.49
CA PHE A 267 34.35 -24.03 3.92
C PHE A 267 34.08 -22.52 4.01
N MET A 268 32.85 -22.07 3.70
CA MET A 268 32.50 -20.66 3.82
C MET A 268 32.59 -20.14 5.27
N VAL A 269 32.28 -20.98 6.27
CA VAL A 269 32.46 -20.65 7.69
C VAL A 269 33.94 -20.58 8.05
N PHE A 270 34.74 -21.53 7.57
CA PHE A 270 36.19 -21.56 7.74
C PHE A 270 36.87 -20.31 7.16
N PHE A 271 36.52 -19.93 5.93
CA PHE A 271 37.06 -18.74 5.26
C PHE A 271 36.74 -17.45 6.04
N ILE A 272 35.47 -17.28 6.44
CA ILE A 272 35.02 -16.13 7.24
C ILE A 272 35.71 -16.11 8.61
N HIS A 273 35.92 -17.27 9.23
CA HIS A 273 36.67 -17.39 10.48
C HIS A 273 38.12 -16.94 10.33
N ARG A 274 38.82 -17.37 9.28
CA ARG A 274 40.20 -16.97 9.00
C ARG A 274 40.34 -15.46 8.82
N LEU A 275 39.42 -14.84 8.07
CA LEU A 275 39.35 -13.38 7.93
C LEU A 275 39.08 -12.67 9.27
N ALA A 276 38.22 -13.23 10.13
CA ALA A 276 37.98 -12.69 11.47
C ALA A 276 39.22 -12.77 12.37
N GLN A 277 40.04 -13.82 12.24
CA GLN A 277 41.31 -13.91 12.95
C GLN A 277 42.33 -12.88 12.44
N GLN A 278 42.40 -12.64 11.13
CA GLN A 278 43.26 -11.60 10.56
C GLN A 278 42.83 -10.21 11.04
N ALA A 279 41.54 -9.89 10.98
CA ALA A 279 40.98 -8.65 11.51
C ALA A 279 41.30 -8.47 13.01
N LEU A 280 41.21 -9.55 13.79
CA LEU A 280 41.57 -9.55 15.21
C LEU A 280 43.05 -9.24 15.43
N LYS A 281 43.95 -9.86 14.64
CA LYS A 281 45.40 -9.64 14.68
C LYS A 281 45.77 -8.19 14.31
N GLN A 282 45.10 -7.62 13.32
CA GLN A 282 45.30 -6.23 12.88
C GLN A 282 44.64 -5.17 13.77
N ASP A 283 44.04 -5.57 14.89
CA ASP A 283 43.40 -4.66 15.85
C ASP A 283 42.31 -3.76 15.25
N LEU A 284 41.55 -4.26 14.26
CA LEU A 284 40.51 -3.47 13.59
C LEU A 284 39.43 -2.92 14.56
N PRO A 285 38.64 -1.89 14.14
CA PRO A 285 37.64 -1.24 14.99
C PRO A 285 36.63 -2.20 15.62
N SER A 286 36.15 -1.85 16.82
CA SER A 286 35.27 -2.72 17.63
C SER A 286 33.97 -3.09 16.92
N GLU A 287 33.39 -2.16 16.15
CA GLU A 287 32.17 -2.37 15.39
C GLU A 287 32.34 -3.45 14.31
N LEU A 288 33.44 -3.38 13.55
CA LEU A 288 33.74 -4.35 12.50
C LEU A 288 33.99 -5.74 13.09
N LEU A 289 34.77 -5.83 14.18
CA LEU A 289 35.00 -7.09 14.89
C LEU A 289 33.70 -7.70 15.44
N HIS A 290 32.84 -6.88 16.03
CA HIS A 290 31.53 -7.31 16.51
C HIS A 290 30.65 -7.82 15.38
N PHE A 291 30.54 -7.07 14.27
CA PHE A 291 29.76 -7.47 13.10
C PHE A 291 30.23 -8.80 12.51
N MET A 292 31.56 -8.96 12.37
CA MET A 292 32.17 -10.19 11.86
C MET A 292 31.87 -11.38 12.79
N SER A 293 32.05 -11.21 14.10
CA SER A 293 31.71 -12.23 15.11
C SER A 293 30.23 -12.61 15.03
N SER A 294 29.33 -11.63 14.97
CA SER A 294 27.88 -11.84 14.88
C SER A 294 27.47 -12.57 13.59
N LYS A 295 28.11 -12.27 12.46
CA LYS A 295 27.86 -12.99 11.19
C LYS A 295 28.38 -14.42 11.26
N LEU A 296 29.54 -14.62 11.86
CA LEU A 296 30.17 -15.93 12.03
C LEU A 296 29.37 -16.82 12.98
N SER A 297 28.97 -16.32 14.16
CA SER A 297 28.13 -17.05 15.12
C SER A 297 26.76 -17.43 14.54
N ARG A 298 26.10 -16.51 13.82
CA ARG A 298 24.82 -16.81 13.15
C ARG A 298 24.94 -17.88 12.08
N ARG A 299 26.05 -17.90 11.31
CA ARG A 299 26.29 -18.94 10.30
C ARG A 299 26.57 -20.30 10.93
N LEU A 300 27.32 -20.32 12.03
CA LEU A 300 27.55 -21.53 12.82
C LEU A 300 26.22 -22.09 13.36
N MET A 301 25.39 -21.24 13.98
CA MET A 301 24.08 -21.63 14.51
C MET A 301 23.14 -22.16 13.42
N LYS A 302 23.09 -21.52 12.25
CA LYS A 302 22.26 -21.96 11.11
C LYS A 302 22.67 -23.32 10.54
N LEU A 303 23.93 -23.70 10.71
CA LEU A 303 24.43 -24.98 10.24
C LEU A 303 24.29 -26.10 11.28
N GLY A 304 24.23 -25.76 12.57
CA GLY A 304 23.99 -26.72 13.64
C GLY A 304 24.93 -27.93 13.57
N SER A 305 24.36 -29.13 13.53
CA SER A 305 25.09 -30.40 13.47
C SER A 305 25.81 -30.66 12.14
N SER A 306 25.56 -29.89 11.08
CA SER A 306 26.25 -30.04 9.79
C SER A 306 27.68 -29.48 9.79
N VAL A 307 28.12 -28.78 10.85
CA VAL A 307 29.50 -28.27 10.95
C VAL A 307 30.40 -29.29 11.66
N PRO A 308 31.57 -29.62 11.09
CA PRO A 308 32.55 -30.46 11.77
C PRO A 308 32.94 -29.91 13.15
N GLY A 309 33.08 -30.80 14.14
CA GLY A 309 33.38 -30.41 15.52
C GLY A 309 34.65 -29.55 15.67
N TRP A 310 35.71 -29.86 14.91
CA TRP A 310 36.95 -29.08 14.90
C TRP A 310 36.72 -27.62 14.47
N LEU A 311 35.89 -27.42 13.43
CA LEU A 311 35.58 -26.09 12.92
C LEU A 311 34.71 -25.31 13.91
N SER A 312 33.73 -25.97 14.53
CA SER A 312 32.92 -25.38 15.60
C SER A 312 33.77 -24.88 16.77
N VAL A 313 34.78 -25.66 17.19
CA VAL A 313 35.74 -25.27 18.25
C VAL A 313 36.56 -24.05 17.83
N MET A 314 37.11 -24.03 16.62
CA MET A 314 37.92 -22.89 16.13
C MET A 314 37.11 -21.61 15.97
N VAL A 315 35.87 -21.72 15.48
CA VAL A 315 34.94 -20.60 15.37
C VAL A 315 34.56 -20.07 16.74
N LEU A 316 34.22 -20.95 17.69
CA LEU A 316 33.91 -20.56 19.07
C LEU A 316 35.11 -19.87 19.73
N GLY A 317 36.32 -20.40 19.53
CA GLY A 317 37.56 -19.78 19.99
C GLY A 317 37.77 -18.39 19.40
N THR A 318 37.47 -18.19 18.12
CA THR A 318 37.59 -16.87 17.47
C THR A 318 36.55 -15.88 17.97
N CYS A 319 35.29 -16.30 18.10
CA CYS A 319 34.23 -15.47 18.69
C CYS A 319 34.56 -15.11 20.13
N THR A 320 35.12 -16.06 20.89
CA THR A 320 35.58 -15.85 22.26
C THR A 320 36.74 -14.87 22.29
N ASN A 321 37.73 -14.99 21.41
CA ASN A 321 38.87 -14.07 21.34
C ASN A 321 38.44 -12.65 20.95
N VAL A 322 37.50 -12.52 20.00
CA VAL A 322 36.86 -11.24 19.67
C VAL A 322 36.16 -10.68 20.90
N ARG A 323 35.32 -11.48 21.58
CA ARG A 323 34.61 -11.06 22.79
C ARG A 323 35.57 -10.65 23.89
N VAL A 324 36.61 -11.43 24.18
CA VAL A 324 37.67 -11.11 25.15
C VAL A 324 38.36 -9.79 24.80
N LYS A 325 38.65 -9.56 23.51
CA LYS A 325 39.26 -8.30 23.06
C LYS A 325 38.32 -7.10 23.21
N LEU A 326 37.05 -7.25 22.86
CA LEU A 326 36.03 -6.23 23.06
C LEU A 326 35.78 -5.96 24.55
N GLU A 327 35.70 -7.01 25.37
CA GLU A 327 35.62 -6.94 26.83
C GLU A 327 36.87 -6.31 27.45
N ALA A 328 38.07 -6.54 26.90
CA ALA A 328 39.30 -5.90 27.35
C ALA A 328 39.37 -4.43 26.95
N ARG A 329 38.92 -4.06 25.74
CA ARG A 329 38.70 -2.66 25.33
C ARG A 329 37.69 -1.99 26.27
N TRP A 330 36.57 -2.65 26.54
CA TRP A 330 35.54 -2.19 27.47
C TRP A 330 36.02 -2.16 28.93
N LYS A 331 36.85 -3.11 29.35
CA LYS A 331 37.46 -3.14 30.69
C LYS A 331 38.47 -2.01 30.83
N ARG A 332 39.22 -1.63 29.80
CA ARG A 332 40.06 -0.41 29.84
C ARG A 332 39.23 0.84 30.05
N VAL A 333 38.09 0.96 29.35
CA VAL A 333 37.13 2.05 29.56
C VAL A 333 36.57 2.02 31.00
N ARG A 334 36.12 0.85 31.48
CA ARG A 334 35.62 0.66 32.86
C ARG A 334 36.68 0.87 33.94
N VAL A 335 37.92 0.43 33.75
CA VAL A 335 39.02 0.57 34.72
C VAL A 335 39.47 2.03 34.79
N ALA A 336 39.51 2.74 33.67
CA ALA A 336 39.69 4.18 33.65
C ALA A 336 38.55 4.92 34.40
N GLN A 337 37.36 4.32 34.44
CA GLN A 337 36.19 4.84 35.16
C GLN A 337 36.01 4.30 36.60
N ALA A 338 36.70 3.24 37.01
CA ALA A 338 36.43 2.49 38.26
C ALA A 338 37.51 2.65 39.33
N ALA A 339 38.33 3.70 39.27
CA ALA A 339 39.20 4.04 40.40
C ALA A 339 38.35 4.58 41.57
N SER A 340 37.87 3.67 42.42
CA SER A 340 37.33 3.95 43.76
C SER A 340 38.08 3.10 44.79
N PRO A 341 38.18 3.55 46.06
CA PRO A 341 39.11 3.01 47.04
C PRO A 341 38.68 1.65 47.62
N ARG A 342 39.61 1.04 48.37
CA ARG A 342 39.64 -0.37 48.78
C ARG A 342 38.71 -0.66 49.98
N TRP A 343 37.94 -1.76 49.90
CA TRP A 343 37.04 -2.29 50.94
C TRP A 343 37.80 -2.91 52.14
N ALA A 344 37.48 -2.46 53.37
CA ALA A 344 38.07 -2.89 54.64
C ALA A 344 36.97 -3.13 55.72
N PRO A 345 36.41 -4.35 55.82
CA PRO A 345 35.23 -4.65 56.63
C PRO A 345 35.44 -4.67 58.16
N LEU A 346 36.64 -4.37 58.64
CA LEU A 346 36.95 -4.26 60.07
C LEU A 346 36.78 -2.83 60.62
N GLU A 347 36.46 -1.87 59.75
CA GLU A 347 36.25 -0.46 60.10
C GLU A 347 34.76 -0.03 60.03
N LEU A 348 33.83 -0.98 59.87
CA LEU A 348 32.39 -0.71 59.75
C LEU A 348 31.78 -0.27 61.09
N ASP A 349 31.08 0.86 61.08
CA ASP A 349 30.24 1.37 62.16
C ASP A 349 28.76 1.21 61.76
N LEU A 350 28.11 0.15 62.24
CA LEU A 350 26.73 -0.21 61.88
C LEU A 350 25.70 0.91 62.11
N ALA A 351 25.93 1.83 63.05
CA ALA A 351 25.01 2.93 63.32
C ALA A 351 25.16 4.09 62.33
N ALA A 352 26.38 4.33 61.82
CA ALA A 352 26.65 5.28 60.74
C ALA A 352 26.40 4.65 59.36
N ASP A 353 26.73 3.36 59.17
CA ASP A 353 26.66 2.63 57.91
C ASP A 353 25.23 2.25 57.48
N THR A 354 24.25 2.38 58.38
CA THR A 354 22.82 2.21 58.07
C THR A 354 22.10 3.53 57.79
N GLN A 355 22.81 4.66 57.89
CA GLN A 355 22.32 5.97 57.48
C GLN A 355 22.59 6.17 55.99
N LEU A 356 21.51 6.24 55.21
CA LEU A 356 21.59 6.54 53.80
C LEU A 356 21.77 8.05 53.64
N SER A 357 22.69 8.49 52.77
CA SER A 357 22.86 9.92 52.48
C SER A 357 21.89 10.41 51.39
N LEU A 358 21.42 9.49 50.53
CA LEU A 358 20.47 9.73 49.44
C LEU A 358 20.79 10.99 48.61
N LEU A 359 22.05 11.25 48.31
CA LEU A 359 22.49 12.56 47.81
C LEU A 359 21.91 12.88 46.43
N ASP A 360 21.74 11.87 45.59
CA ASP A 360 21.28 12.04 44.20
C ASP A 360 19.74 11.96 44.07
N SER A 361 19.08 11.26 44.99
CA SER A 361 17.62 11.07 45.05
C SER A 361 16.92 12.08 45.94
N GLN A 362 17.64 12.76 46.84
CA GLN A 362 17.09 13.69 47.82
C GLN A 362 16.33 14.86 47.16
N GLU A 363 16.85 15.44 46.07
CA GLU A 363 16.16 16.53 45.37
C GLU A 363 14.82 16.06 44.80
N TYR A 364 14.80 14.88 44.16
CA TYR A 364 13.58 14.28 43.63
C TYR A 364 12.56 13.97 44.74
N ILE A 365 13.00 13.35 45.83
CA ILE A 365 12.14 12.97 46.97
C ILE A 365 11.55 14.22 47.65
N HIS A 366 12.35 15.26 47.89
CA HIS A 366 11.85 16.52 48.46
C HIS A 366 10.87 17.21 47.51
N LYS A 367 11.13 17.18 46.19
CA LYS A 367 10.22 17.73 45.19
C LYS A 367 8.89 16.96 45.16
N ALA A 368 8.92 15.62 45.21
CA ALA A 368 7.73 14.79 45.29
C ALA A 368 6.89 15.07 46.55
N LEU A 369 7.53 15.24 47.71
CA LEU A 369 6.87 15.56 48.98
C LEU A 369 6.30 16.99 49.03
N ARG A 370 6.93 17.96 48.33
CA ARG A 370 6.49 19.37 48.28
C ARG A 370 5.43 19.66 47.20
N ASN A 371 5.52 19.00 46.04
CA ASN A 371 4.65 19.27 44.88
C ASN A 371 3.34 18.46 44.91
N GLN A 372 2.68 18.40 46.06
CA GLN A 372 1.38 17.73 46.20
C GLN A 372 0.22 18.51 45.54
N HIS A 373 0.42 19.79 45.22
CA HIS A 373 -0.66 20.73 44.85
C HIS A 373 -0.43 21.58 43.59
N ASP A 374 0.58 21.27 42.75
CA ASP A 374 0.78 22.05 41.52
C ASP A 374 -0.41 21.89 40.57
N SER A 375 -1.14 23.00 40.36
CA SER A 375 -2.32 23.04 39.51
C SER A 375 -1.90 23.10 38.03
N LEU A 376 -2.09 22.01 37.30
CA LEU A 376 -2.03 22.03 35.84
C LEU A 376 -3.15 22.93 35.31
N GLN A 377 -2.81 24.02 34.62
CA GLN A 377 -3.77 24.81 33.88
C GLN A 377 -4.28 23.98 32.69
N SER A 378 -5.57 23.69 32.67
CA SER A 378 -6.21 23.01 31.53
C SER A 378 -6.22 23.95 30.34
N LYS A 379 -5.66 23.52 29.20
CA LYS A 379 -5.85 24.22 27.93
C LYS A 379 -7.29 23.98 27.49
N ARG A 380 -8.02 25.06 27.19
CA ARG A 380 -9.38 24.96 26.65
C ARG A 380 -9.34 24.22 25.31
N PHE A 381 -10.19 23.22 25.15
CA PHE A 381 -10.34 22.52 23.87
C PHE A 381 -11.02 23.46 22.88
N ASP A 382 -10.39 23.66 21.72
CA ASP A 382 -10.98 24.42 20.62
C ASP A 382 -10.70 23.69 19.30
N PRO A 383 -11.66 22.91 18.77
CA PRO A 383 -11.42 22.13 17.55
C PRO A 383 -11.35 23.07 16.35
N ILE A 384 -10.30 22.96 15.54
CA ILE A 384 -10.22 23.67 14.26
C ILE A 384 -10.98 22.84 13.24
N LEU A 385 -12.14 23.34 12.80
CA LEU A 385 -12.98 22.68 11.80
C LEU A 385 -13.16 23.56 10.58
N ARG A 386 -13.17 22.92 9.41
CA ARG A 386 -13.39 23.56 8.12
C ARG A 386 -14.88 23.80 7.89
N HIS A 387 -15.20 24.82 7.10
CA HIS A 387 -16.51 25.03 6.50
C HIS A 387 -16.89 23.90 5.51
N ARG A 388 -18.11 23.35 5.63
CA ARG A 388 -18.69 22.39 4.67
C ARG A 388 -19.16 23.12 3.41
N GLY A 389 -18.93 22.55 2.23
CA GLY A 389 -19.25 23.21 0.96
C GLY A 389 -20.72 23.17 0.59
N THR A 390 -21.17 24.20 -0.11
CA THR A 390 -22.40 24.18 -0.91
C THR A 390 -22.13 23.54 -2.28
N LEU A 391 -23.20 23.26 -3.04
CA LEU A 391 -23.06 22.76 -4.42
C LEU A 391 -22.22 23.72 -5.29
N ASP A 392 -22.41 25.03 -5.15
CA ASP A 392 -21.65 26.05 -5.89
C ASP A 392 -20.16 26.06 -5.48
N ASP A 393 -19.85 25.82 -4.20
CA ASP A 393 -18.46 25.70 -3.75
C ASP A 393 -17.77 24.49 -4.40
N PHE A 394 -18.50 23.39 -4.61
CA PHE A 394 -17.97 22.19 -5.27
C PHE A 394 -17.89 22.35 -6.80
N LEU A 395 -18.85 23.03 -7.42
CA LEU A 395 -18.88 23.35 -8.85
C LEU A 395 -18.00 24.57 -9.19
N SER A 396 -16.78 24.60 -8.66
CA SER A 396 -15.78 25.62 -9.03
C SER A 396 -14.97 25.18 -10.26
N SER A 397 -14.75 26.08 -11.21
CA SER A 397 -14.04 25.77 -12.47
C SER A 397 -12.56 25.36 -12.27
N ASP A 398 -11.96 25.63 -11.10
CA ASP A 398 -10.60 25.18 -10.75
C ASP A 398 -10.58 23.96 -9.79
N GLY A 399 -11.73 23.61 -9.21
CA GLY A 399 -11.92 22.52 -8.25
C GLY A 399 -11.07 22.65 -6.98
N LYS A 400 -10.49 23.81 -6.64
CA LYS A 400 -9.58 23.94 -5.50
C LYS A 400 -10.28 23.75 -4.17
N PHE A 401 -11.56 24.13 -4.09
CA PHE A 401 -12.36 23.94 -2.88
C PHE A 401 -12.47 22.46 -2.53
N PHE A 402 -12.76 21.62 -3.53
CA PHE A 402 -12.82 20.16 -3.40
C PHE A 402 -11.47 19.59 -2.96
N ASP A 403 -10.37 19.96 -3.62
CA ASP A 403 -9.03 19.44 -3.28
C ASP A 403 -8.66 19.73 -1.82
N ALA A 404 -8.90 20.96 -1.37
CA ALA A 404 -8.67 21.34 0.01
C ALA A 404 -9.63 20.62 0.99
N ALA A 405 -10.82 20.22 0.54
CA ALA A 405 -11.83 19.58 1.39
C ALA A 405 -11.44 18.14 1.61
N TYR A 406 -11.19 17.45 0.49
CA TYR A 406 -10.79 16.07 0.45
C TYR A 406 -9.47 15.85 1.20
N ALA A 407 -8.48 16.74 1.04
CA ALA A 407 -7.23 16.64 1.77
C ALA A 407 -7.39 16.76 3.30
N ALA A 408 -8.42 17.46 3.77
CA ALA A 408 -8.69 17.62 5.20
C ALA A 408 -9.54 16.46 5.75
N GLU A 409 -10.66 16.15 5.10
CA GLU A 409 -11.63 15.15 5.54
C GLU A 409 -12.21 14.38 4.32
N PRO A 410 -11.53 13.31 3.84
CA PRO A 410 -11.89 12.61 2.60
C PRO A 410 -13.33 12.09 2.60
N HIS A 411 -13.70 11.26 3.59
CA HIS A 411 -15.02 10.63 3.64
C HIS A 411 -16.16 11.64 3.79
N LEU A 412 -15.96 12.71 4.57
CA LEU A 412 -16.96 13.77 4.75
C LEU A 412 -17.15 14.54 3.45
N THR A 413 -16.05 14.91 2.77
CA THR A 413 -16.11 15.65 1.50
C THR A 413 -16.87 14.87 0.43
N LEU A 414 -16.60 13.58 0.30
CA LEU A 414 -17.28 12.74 -0.68
C LEU A 414 -18.79 12.63 -0.36
N TYR A 415 -19.13 12.45 0.92
CA TYR A 415 -20.53 12.44 1.36
C TYR A 415 -21.23 13.79 1.10
N ASP A 416 -20.55 14.90 1.33
CA ASP A 416 -21.08 16.26 1.09
C ASP A 416 -21.38 16.49 -0.39
N VAL A 417 -20.49 16.03 -1.29
CA VAL A 417 -20.73 16.09 -2.74
C VAL A 417 -21.94 15.24 -3.13
N GLU A 418 -22.03 14.01 -2.62
CA GLU A 418 -23.16 13.11 -2.89
C GLU A 418 -24.50 13.72 -2.47
N GLN A 419 -24.55 14.36 -1.29
CA GLN A 419 -25.73 15.06 -0.80
C GLN A 419 -26.04 16.33 -1.59
N ALA A 420 -25.02 17.12 -1.94
CA ALA A 420 -25.20 18.34 -2.71
C ALA A 420 -25.76 18.04 -4.12
N VAL A 421 -25.28 16.97 -4.77
CA VAL A 421 -25.79 16.51 -6.06
C VAL A 421 -27.23 16.02 -5.93
N GLU A 422 -27.51 15.15 -4.95
CA GLU A 422 -28.85 14.62 -4.67
C GLU A 422 -29.91 15.71 -4.48
N GLN A 423 -29.56 16.79 -3.78
CA GLN A 423 -30.53 17.83 -3.39
C GLN A 423 -30.67 18.97 -4.41
N GLY A 424 -29.66 19.22 -5.23
CA GLY A 424 -29.53 20.51 -5.93
C GLY A 424 -29.19 20.47 -7.41
N ILE A 425 -28.72 19.34 -7.97
CA ILE A 425 -28.10 19.35 -9.30
C ILE A 425 -29.07 19.75 -10.42
N ASP A 426 -30.30 19.24 -10.41
CA ASP A 426 -31.30 19.58 -11.43
C ASP A 426 -31.72 21.05 -11.34
N GLY A 427 -31.88 21.58 -10.13
CA GLY A 427 -32.17 23.00 -9.90
C GLY A 427 -31.04 23.88 -10.43
N TRP A 428 -29.79 23.49 -10.18
CA TRP A 428 -28.61 24.18 -10.69
C TRP A 428 -28.55 24.18 -12.22
N VAL A 429 -28.78 23.03 -12.88
CA VAL A 429 -28.81 22.91 -14.35
C VAL A 429 -29.86 23.84 -14.99
N THR A 430 -31.04 24.00 -14.36
CA THR A 430 -32.06 24.91 -14.89
C THR A 430 -31.67 26.39 -14.84
N GLY A 431 -30.75 26.75 -13.94
CA GLY A 431 -30.23 28.11 -13.75
C GLY A 431 -29.00 28.45 -14.59
N VAL A 432 -28.45 27.51 -15.36
CA VAL A 432 -27.25 27.70 -16.18
C VAL A 432 -27.46 28.79 -17.25
N GLY A 433 -26.60 29.81 -17.21
CA GLY A 433 -26.54 30.89 -18.19
C GLY A 433 -25.50 30.67 -19.29
N ASP A 434 -24.29 30.28 -18.92
CA ASP A 434 -23.18 29.97 -19.84
C ASP A 434 -22.96 28.44 -19.88
N ALA A 435 -23.24 27.83 -21.02
CA ALA A 435 -23.15 26.39 -21.19
C ALA A 435 -21.70 25.88 -21.10
N ASP A 436 -20.73 26.63 -21.61
CA ASP A 436 -19.33 26.19 -21.66
C ASP A 436 -18.71 26.19 -20.26
N ASP A 437 -18.90 27.26 -19.47
CA ASP A 437 -18.41 27.32 -18.08
C ASP A 437 -19.09 26.26 -17.20
N ALA A 438 -20.40 26.07 -17.35
CA ALA A 438 -21.13 25.04 -16.61
C ALA A 438 -20.64 23.63 -16.97
N CYS A 439 -20.36 23.36 -18.25
CA CYS A 439 -19.82 22.07 -18.68
C CYS A 439 -18.42 21.82 -18.09
N VAL A 440 -17.57 22.84 -18.01
CA VAL A 440 -16.24 22.74 -17.37
C VAL A 440 -16.40 22.45 -15.87
N GLN A 441 -17.29 23.14 -15.16
CA GLN A 441 -17.53 22.93 -13.73
C GLN A 441 -18.02 21.51 -13.42
N LEU A 442 -18.97 21.01 -14.21
CA LEU A 442 -19.49 19.64 -14.08
C LEU A 442 -18.43 18.59 -14.37
N GLU A 443 -17.65 18.75 -15.45
CA GLU A 443 -16.61 17.80 -15.82
C GLU A 443 -15.47 17.78 -14.78
N VAL A 444 -15.04 18.95 -14.27
CA VAL A 444 -14.04 19.05 -13.18
C VAL A 444 -14.53 18.34 -11.92
N LEU A 445 -15.77 18.59 -11.50
CA LEU A 445 -16.32 17.95 -10.30
C LEU A 445 -16.45 16.44 -10.52
N ALA A 446 -16.96 16.00 -11.68
CA ALA A 446 -17.12 14.58 -12.00
C ALA A 446 -15.77 13.84 -12.00
N GLU A 447 -14.72 14.38 -12.63
CA GLU A 447 -13.38 13.79 -12.63
C GLU A 447 -12.80 13.70 -11.21
N LYS A 448 -12.81 14.81 -10.46
CA LYS A 448 -12.21 14.88 -9.12
C LYS A 448 -12.95 13.99 -8.12
N TYR A 449 -14.28 14.10 -8.06
CA TYR A 449 -15.11 13.29 -7.17
C TYR A 449 -14.91 11.80 -7.44
N SER A 450 -15.08 11.36 -8.69
CA SER A 450 -14.99 9.94 -9.03
C SER A 450 -13.59 9.36 -8.77
N SER A 451 -12.52 10.08 -9.12
CA SER A 451 -11.15 9.62 -8.89
C SER A 451 -10.85 9.45 -7.39
N CYS A 452 -11.19 10.45 -6.58
CA CYS A 452 -10.99 10.42 -5.13
C CYS A 452 -11.90 9.40 -4.42
N ALA A 453 -13.14 9.24 -4.89
CA ALA A 453 -14.06 8.26 -4.35
C ALA A 453 -13.66 6.82 -4.70
N LEU A 454 -13.11 6.56 -5.89
CA LEU A 454 -12.58 5.24 -6.26
C LEU A 454 -11.43 4.82 -5.33
N GLU A 455 -10.56 5.77 -4.96
CA GLU A 455 -9.47 5.54 -4.00
C GLU A 455 -10.00 5.32 -2.58
N THR A 456 -10.86 6.21 -2.08
CA THR A 456 -11.37 6.17 -0.70
C THR A 456 -12.31 4.99 -0.45
N TYR A 457 -13.16 4.64 -1.43
CA TYR A 457 -14.16 3.58 -1.32
C TYR A 457 -13.68 2.23 -1.85
N ASN A 458 -12.37 2.08 -2.03
CA ASN A 458 -11.78 0.84 -2.52
C ASN A 458 -12.26 -0.39 -1.71
N ASN A 459 -12.64 -1.47 -2.41
CA ASN A 459 -13.24 -2.68 -1.84
C ASN A 459 -14.50 -2.42 -0.99
N ASN A 460 -15.30 -1.39 -1.29
CA ASN A 460 -16.62 -1.17 -0.70
C ASN A 460 -17.67 -1.00 -1.82
N PRO A 461 -18.32 -2.09 -2.26
CA PRO A 461 -19.22 -2.04 -3.40
C PRO A 461 -20.49 -1.22 -3.15
N GLU A 462 -20.90 -1.02 -1.89
CA GLU A 462 -22.03 -0.13 -1.56
C GLU A 462 -21.68 1.33 -1.85
N ASN A 463 -20.55 1.80 -1.33
CA ASN A 463 -20.13 3.18 -1.53
C ASN A 463 -19.71 3.45 -2.97
N LEU A 464 -19.08 2.46 -3.63
CA LEU A 464 -18.78 2.53 -5.07
C LEU A 464 -20.07 2.62 -5.92
N SER A 465 -21.15 1.95 -5.51
CA SER A 465 -22.45 2.07 -6.19
C SER A 465 -23.06 3.47 -6.06
N ILE A 466 -22.93 4.11 -4.88
CA ILE A 466 -23.36 5.50 -4.66
C ILE A 466 -22.49 6.47 -5.46
N MET A 467 -21.18 6.22 -5.53
CA MET A 467 -20.25 6.99 -6.35
C MET A 467 -20.60 6.91 -7.83
N LEU A 468 -20.90 5.71 -8.33
CA LEU A 468 -21.32 5.52 -9.71
C LEU A 468 -22.64 6.24 -10.00
N LEU A 469 -23.63 6.13 -9.13
CA LEU A 469 -24.89 6.86 -9.27
C LEU A 469 -24.66 8.38 -9.33
N THR A 470 -23.88 8.92 -8.41
CA THR A 470 -23.57 10.37 -8.34
C THR A 470 -22.79 10.84 -9.57
N THR A 471 -21.84 10.04 -10.05
CA THR A 471 -21.08 10.34 -11.27
C THR A 471 -21.98 10.33 -12.51
N ILE A 472 -22.95 9.41 -12.57
CA ILE A 472 -23.94 9.37 -13.65
C ILE A 472 -24.88 10.57 -13.58
N GLU A 473 -25.32 10.99 -12.41
CA GLU A 473 -26.14 12.21 -12.28
C GLU A 473 -25.39 13.47 -12.72
N LEU A 474 -24.10 13.60 -12.39
CA LEU A 474 -23.24 14.67 -12.90
C LEU A 474 -23.08 14.60 -14.42
N TRP A 475 -22.94 13.39 -14.98
CA TRP A 475 -22.91 13.19 -16.43
C TRP A 475 -24.26 13.53 -17.09
N ILE A 476 -25.39 13.19 -16.47
CA ILE A 476 -26.74 13.56 -16.94
C ILE A 476 -26.91 15.07 -16.92
N ALA A 477 -26.48 15.74 -15.85
CA ALA A 477 -26.49 17.20 -15.76
C ALA A 477 -25.70 17.83 -16.92
N LEU A 478 -24.53 17.26 -17.24
CA LEU A 478 -23.71 17.68 -18.36
C LEU A 478 -24.39 17.43 -19.71
N ASP A 479 -24.94 16.23 -19.92
CA ASP A 479 -25.69 15.86 -21.14
C ASP A 479 -26.88 16.80 -21.37
N LYS A 480 -27.65 17.13 -20.33
CA LYS A 480 -28.77 18.09 -20.40
C LYS A 480 -28.31 19.47 -20.88
N VAL A 481 -27.19 19.98 -20.36
CA VAL A 481 -26.63 21.29 -20.76
C VAL A 481 -26.16 21.25 -22.22
N VAL A 482 -25.43 20.20 -22.61
CA VAL A 482 -24.82 20.08 -23.94
C VAL A 482 -25.87 19.84 -25.01
N VAL A 483 -26.89 19.00 -24.75
CA VAL A 483 -28.00 18.79 -25.70
C VAL A 483 -28.82 20.07 -25.87
N LYS A 484 -28.95 20.90 -24.84
CA LYS A 484 -29.62 22.21 -24.96
C LYS A 484 -28.83 23.17 -25.86
N GLU A 485 -27.51 23.19 -25.74
CA GLU A 485 -26.62 24.05 -26.55
C GLU A 485 -26.41 23.52 -27.98
N ILE A 486 -26.27 22.20 -28.13
CA ILE A 486 -26.05 21.49 -29.38
C ILE A 486 -27.15 20.42 -29.56
N PRO A 487 -28.37 20.80 -30.02
CA PRO A 487 -29.51 19.89 -30.14
C PRO A 487 -29.26 18.63 -30.97
N MET A 488 -28.34 18.72 -31.95
CA MET A 488 -27.96 17.60 -32.81
C MET A 488 -27.39 16.41 -32.02
N LEU A 489 -26.80 16.64 -30.84
CA LEU A 489 -26.27 15.56 -29.99
C LEU A 489 -27.37 14.56 -29.58
N ALA A 490 -28.64 15.01 -29.52
CA ALA A 490 -29.77 14.14 -29.20
C ALA A 490 -29.95 12.97 -30.20
N ASP A 491 -29.56 13.18 -31.46
CA ASP A 491 -29.64 12.17 -32.53
C ASP A 491 -28.62 11.03 -32.35
N TYR A 492 -27.63 11.19 -31.45
CA TYR A 492 -26.56 10.23 -31.21
C TYR A 492 -26.75 9.46 -29.91
N SER A 493 -26.17 8.26 -29.87
CA SER A 493 -26.10 7.40 -28.69
C SER A 493 -25.55 8.17 -27.48
N PRO A 494 -26.18 8.07 -26.29
CA PRO A 494 -25.59 8.56 -25.04
C PRO A 494 -24.36 7.75 -24.58
N GLU A 495 -24.07 6.62 -25.24
CA GLU A 495 -22.98 5.67 -24.97
C GLU A 495 -23.00 4.96 -23.61
N VAL A 496 -23.71 5.48 -22.61
CA VAL A 496 -23.82 4.88 -21.27
C VAL A 496 -24.72 3.65 -21.27
N PRO A 497 -24.20 2.42 -21.09
CA PRO A 497 -25.03 1.22 -21.12
C PRO A 497 -25.98 1.14 -19.92
N ILE A 498 -27.26 0.83 -20.18
CA ILE A 498 -28.28 0.65 -19.15
C ILE A 498 -27.88 -0.42 -18.12
N ALA A 499 -27.16 -1.46 -18.53
CA ALA A 499 -26.67 -2.53 -17.67
C ALA A 499 -25.79 -2.01 -16.49
N LEU A 500 -25.11 -0.88 -16.64
CA LEU A 500 -24.33 -0.28 -15.54
C LEU A 500 -25.22 0.14 -14.37
N LEU A 501 -26.42 0.62 -14.66
CA LEU A 501 -27.40 1.07 -13.66
C LEU A 501 -28.06 -0.11 -12.94
N GLU A 502 -28.16 -1.26 -13.59
CA GLU A 502 -28.80 -2.47 -13.06
C GLU A 502 -27.92 -3.21 -12.03
N ASN A 503 -26.61 -2.97 -12.07
CA ASN A 503 -25.63 -3.62 -11.20
C ASN A 503 -25.46 -2.93 -9.83
N LEU A 504 -25.96 -1.71 -9.66
CA LEU A 504 -25.73 -0.91 -8.45
C LEU A 504 -26.34 -1.57 -7.19
N LEU A 505 -25.62 -1.44 -6.07
CA LEU A 505 -26.06 -1.88 -4.74
C LEU A 505 -26.67 -0.74 -3.95
N LEU A 506 -27.99 -0.60 -3.99
CA LEU A 506 -28.71 0.49 -3.32
C LEU A 506 -29.68 -0.04 -2.26
N ARG A 507 -29.64 0.60 -1.09
CA ARG A 507 -30.41 0.16 0.10
C ARG A 507 -31.53 1.10 0.52
N LYS A 508 -31.36 2.41 0.28
CA LYS A 508 -32.26 3.47 0.76
C LYS A 508 -33.28 3.85 -0.32
N ALA A 509 -34.48 4.24 0.09
CA ALA A 509 -35.54 4.65 -0.83
C ALA A 509 -35.12 5.86 -1.67
N GLY A 510 -34.44 6.85 -1.05
CA GLY A 510 -33.93 8.04 -1.76
C GLY A 510 -32.96 7.69 -2.90
N SER A 511 -32.02 6.79 -2.66
CA SER A 511 -31.07 6.35 -3.71
C SER A 511 -31.74 5.57 -4.84
N LEU A 512 -32.77 4.78 -4.55
CA LEU A 512 -33.54 4.05 -5.57
C LEU A 512 -34.37 4.99 -6.44
N ASP A 513 -34.88 6.08 -5.86
CA ASP A 513 -35.61 7.11 -6.60
C ASP A 513 -34.68 7.89 -7.54
N ARG A 514 -33.52 8.32 -7.03
CA ARG A 514 -32.43 8.90 -7.83
C ARG A 514 -32.04 8.02 -9.01
N LEU A 515 -31.81 6.73 -8.75
CA LEU A 515 -31.48 5.77 -9.80
C LEU A 515 -32.60 5.64 -10.83
N ARG A 516 -33.87 5.62 -10.41
CA ARG A 516 -35.01 5.54 -11.33
C ARG A 516 -35.02 6.73 -12.29
N ILE A 517 -34.81 7.95 -11.80
CA ILE A 517 -34.74 9.17 -12.61
C ILE A 517 -33.58 9.06 -13.62
N ALA A 518 -32.39 8.64 -13.17
CA ALA A 518 -31.24 8.46 -14.04
C ALA A 518 -31.47 7.39 -15.12
N TYR A 519 -32.08 6.26 -14.73
CA TYR A 519 -32.42 5.15 -15.63
C TYR A 519 -33.41 5.58 -16.71
N GLU A 520 -34.45 6.31 -16.33
CA GLU A 520 -35.45 6.83 -17.26
C GLU A 520 -34.84 7.83 -18.25
N TYR A 521 -33.96 8.72 -17.79
CA TYR A 521 -33.25 9.66 -18.65
C TYR A 521 -32.41 8.96 -19.72
N VAL A 522 -31.55 8.00 -19.32
CA VAL A 522 -30.69 7.26 -20.26
C VAL A 522 -31.55 6.47 -21.26
N ARG A 523 -32.62 5.82 -20.80
CA ARG A 523 -33.55 5.09 -21.67
C ARG A 523 -34.25 6.01 -22.68
N GLU A 524 -34.69 7.19 -22.24
CA GLU A 524 -35.28 8.21 -23.12
C GLU A 524 -34.27 8.71 -24.15
N ARG A 525 -33.03 8.99 -23.76
CA ARG A 525 -31.96 9.37 -24.70
C ARG A 525 -31.74 8.32 -25.79
N TYR A 526 -31.67 7.03 -25.45
CA TYR A 526 -31.58 5.96 -26.45
C TYR A 526 -32.80 5.87 -27.38
N SER A 527 -33.99 6.21 -26.88
CA SER A 527 -35.23 6.19 -27.68
C SER A 527 -35.31 7.31 -28.71
N VAL A 528 -34.63 8.44 -28.45
CA VAL A 528 -34.53 9.59 -29.35
C VAL A 528 -33.39 9.40 -30.35
N ALA A 529 -32.29 8.76 -29.94
CA ALA A 529 -31.11 8.55 -30.76
C ALA A 529 -31.39 7.68 -32.00
N TRP A 530 -30.70 7.97 -33.10
CA TRP A 530 -30.75 7.14 -34.31
C TRP A 530 -29.93 5.88 -34.13
N SER A 531 -30.48 4.75 -34.58
CA SER A 531 -29.84 3.44 -34.45
C SER A 531 -28.48 3.41 -35.16
N GLY A 532 -27.43 3.06 -34.42
CA GLY A 532 -26.05 2.95 -34.93
C GLY A 532 -25.26 4.27 -34.99
N PHE A 533 -25.85 5.39 -34.58
CA PHE A 533 -25.16 6.68 -34.54
C PHE A 533 -24.36 6.84 -33.24
N SER A 534 -23.04 6.91 -33.36
CA SER A 534 -22.10 7.21 -32.27
C SER A 534 -21.26 8.43 -32.62
N VAL A 535 -21.06 9.32 -31.65
CA VAL A 535 -20.17 10.48 -31.84
C VAL A 535 -18.68 10.10 -31.86
N PHE A 536 -18.36 8.86 -31.49
CA PHE A 536 -17.00 8.31 -31.49
C PHE A 536 -16.73 7.40 -32.70
N SER A 537 -17.62 7.37 -33.68
CA SER A 537 -17.44 6.61 -34.93
C SER A 537 -16.24 7.12 -35.74
N GLU A 538 -15.42 6.18 -36.23
CA GLU A 538 -14.31 6.44 -37.15
C GLU A 538 -14.75 6.56 -38.63
N ALA A 539 -16.02 6.29 -38.94
CA ALA A 539 -16.50 6.39 -40.31
C ALA A 539 -16.50 7.87 -40.76
N ALA A 540 -15.69 8.16 -41.79
CA ALA A 540 -15.63 9.48 -42.43
C ALA A 540 -16.73 9.61 -43.51
N ASP A 541 -17.98 9.73 -43.06
CA ASP A 541 -19.16 9.90 -43.91
C ASP A 541 -20.12 10.98 -43.38
N GLY A 542 -21.22 11.23 -44.10
CA GLY A 542 -22.21 12.26 -43.74
C GLY A 542 -23.02 11.95 -42.47
N THR A 543 -22.87 10.78 -41.86
CA THR A 543 -23.49 10.43 -40.56
C THR A 543 -22.60 10.78 -39.37
N ASN A 544 -21.33 11.09 -39.60
CA ASN A 544 -20.37 11.48 -38.57
C ASN A 544 -20.76 12.82 -37.91
N PHE A 545 -20.68 12.90 -36.57
CA PHE A 545 -21.04 14.09 -35.82
C PHE A 545 -20.22 15.32 -36.22
N ALA A 546 -18.90 15.17 -36.33
CA ALA A 546 -18.00 16.28 -36.67
C ALA A 546 -18.30 16.84 -38.06
N VAL A 547 -18.62 15.98 -39.03
CA VAL A 547 -19.01 16.37 -40.39
C VAL A 547 -20.32 17.16 -40.37
N ARG A 548 -21.38 16.64 -39.71
CA ARG A 548 -22.66 17.35 -39.63
C ARG A 548 -22.55 18.68 -38.89
N TYR A 549 -21.74 18.75 -37.83
CA TYR A 549 -21.50 19.99 -37.11
C TYR A 549 -20.76 21.00 -37.99
N TYR A 550 -19.69 20.56 -38.69
CA TYR A 550 -18.95 21.37 -39.66
C TYR A 550 -19.85 21.95 -40.75
N ASP A 551 -20.76 21.15 -41.32
CA ASP A 551 -21.69 21.61 -42.36
C ASP A 551 -22.63 22.72 -41.87
N SER A 552 -22.92 22.74 -40.56
CA SER A 552 -23.76 23.76 -39.93
C SER A 552 -22.99 24.98 -39.38
N SER A 553 -21.65 24.95 -39.39
CA SER A 553 -20.80 25.96 -38.75
C SER A 553 -20.03 26.81 -39.76
N PRO A 554 -20.44 28.07 -40.02
CA PRO A 554 -19.71 29.00 -40.87
C PRO A 554 -18.31 29.32 -40.35
N LEU A 555 -18.10 29.24 -39.03
CA LEU A 555 -16.80 29.50 -38.40
C LEU A 555 -15.77 28.42 -38.76
N LEU A 556 -16.16 27.14 -38.71
CA LEU A 556 -15.28 26.03 -39.08
C LEU A 556 -14.99 26.03 -40.59
N GLN A 557 -15.99 26.34 -41.42
CA GLN A 557 -15.79 26.51 -42.86
C GLN A 557 -14.80 27.64 -43.18
N ALA A 558 -14.90 28.77 -42.46
CA ALA A 558 -13.94 29.86 -42.58
C ALA A 558 -12.53 29.47 -42.07
N LEU A 559 -12.43 28.61 -41.05
CA LEU A 559 -11.17 28.05 -40.57
C LEU A 559 -10.52 27.16 -41.65
N GLN A 560 -11.28 26.26 -42.27
CA GLN A 560 -10.78 25.45 -43.39
C GLN A 560 -10.26 26.31 -44.54
N CYS A 561 -11.03 27.31 -44.98
CA CYS A 561 -10.60 28.23 -46.04
C CYS A 561 -9.30 28.96 -45.70
N ARG A 562 -9.09 29.32 -44.43
CA ARG A 562 -7.86 29.98 -43.97
C ARG A 562 -6.66 29.03 -44.04
N ILE A 563 -6.82 27.79 -43.55
CA ILE A 563 -5.79 26.75 -43.61
C ILE A 563 -5.37 26.51 -45.06
N GLU A 564 -6.34 26.35 -45.97
CA GLU A 564 -6.08 26.09 -47.39
C GLU A 564 -5.42 27.30 -48.09
N GLN A 565 -5.79 28.53 -47.75
CA GLN A 565 -5.15 29.74 -48.29
C GLN A 565 -3.69 29.86 -47.84
N ASP A 566 -3.40 29.55 -46.59
CA ASP A 566 -2.05 29.60 -46.03
C ASP A 566 -1.18 28.48 -46.63
N ALA A 567 -1.74 27.27 -46.74
CA ALA A 567 -1.10 26.13 -47.41
C ALA A 567 -0.80 26.43 -48.88
N GLN A 568 -1.73 27.06 -49.59
CA GLN A 568 -1.53 27.45 -50.99
C GLN A 568 -0.41 28.48 -51.13
N ARG A 569 -0.34 29.48 -50.23
CA ARG A 569 0.77 30.45 -50.21
C ARG A 569 2.12 29.78 -49.97
N GLU A 570 2.19 28.82 -49.05
CA GLU A 570 3.42 28.07 -48.77
C GLU A 570 3.83 27.19 -49.97
N ARG A 571 2.88 26.49 -50.58
CA ARG A 571 3.08 25.70 -51.80
C ARG A 571 3.66 26.55 -52.93
N ASP A 572 3.11 27.73 -53.15
CA ASP A 572 3.56 28.65 -54.20
C ASP A 572 5.01 29.12 -53.93
N ASN A 573 5.35 29.44 -52.68
CA ASN A 573 6.72 29.78 -52.29
C ASN A 573 7.70 28.61 -52.53
N THR A 574 7.32 27.37 -52.21
CA THR A 574 8.14 26.17 -52.47
C THR A 574 8.35 25.96 -53.96
N LEU A 575 7.33 26.20 -54.79
CA LEU A 575 7.45 26.09 -56.26
C LEU A 575 8.37 27.16 -56.84
N GLU A 576 8.31 28.40 -56.35
CA GLU A 576 9.24 29.46 -56.74
C GLU A 576 10.69 29.14 -56.33
N GLU A 577 10.89 28.56 -55.15
CA GLU A 577 12.20 28.10 -54.70
C GLU A 577 12.72 26.93 -55.54
N LEU A 578 11.88 25.93 -55.84
CA LEU A 578 12.23 24.81 -56.69
C LEU A 578 12.63 25.29 -58.09
N ALA A 579 11.89 26.25 -58.67
CA ALA A 579 12.23 26.85 -59.95
C ALA A 579 13.61 27.54 -59.92
N ARG A 580 13.90 28.31 -58.86
CA ARG A 580 15.22 28.94 -58.65
C ARG A 580 16.34 27.89 -58.50
N ARG A 581 16.14 26.84 -57.70
CA ARG A 581 17.14 25.77 -57.49
C ARG A 581 17.38 24.93 -58.76
N ASN A 582 16.33 24.58 -59.50
CA ASN A 582 16.44 23.91 -60.81
C ASN A 582 17.22 24.75 -61.83
N ALA A 583 16.92 26.05 -61.93
CA ALA A 583 17.63 26.97 -62.83
C ALA A 583 19.11 27.11 -62.45
N ARG A 584 19.41 27.21 -61.14
CA ARG A 584 20.79 27.25 -60.62
C ARG A 584 21.55 25.94 -60.89
N HIS A 585 20.91 24.79 -60.72
CA HIS A 585 21.50 23.50 -61.09
C HIS A 585 21.85 23.46 -62.60
N ALA A 586 20.92 23.89 -63.47
CA ALA A 586 21.16 23.95 -64.91
C ALA A 586 22.31 24.91 -65.30
N GLN A 587 22.46 26.02 -64.58
CA GLN A 587 23.56 26.97 -64.76
C GLN A 587 24.90 26.38 -64.31
N LEU A 588 24.98 25.78 -63.11
CA LEU A 588 26.21 25.18 -62.58
C LEU A 588 26.66 23.95 -63.36
N LYS A 589 25.72 23.18 -63.93
CA LYS A 589 26.00 22.05 -64.83
C LYS A 589 26.60 22.49 -66.17
N LYS A 590 26.37 23.74 -66.60
CA LYS A 590 27.08 24.37 -67.73
C LYS A 590 28.49 24.84 -67.37
N GLU A 591 28.76 25.13 -66.09
CA GLU A 591 30.05 25.69 -65.63
C GLU A 591 31.08 24.62 -65.21
N VAL A 592 30.66 23.39 -64.88
CA VAL A 592 31.57 22.33 -64.41
C VAL A 592 31.29 21.00 -65.12
N ALA A 593 32.11 20.69 -66.13
CA ALA A 593 32.00 19.45 -66.90
C ALA A 593 32.65 18.21 -66.26
N ASN A 594 33.02 18.20 -64.96
CA ASN A 594 33.62 17.00 -64.35
C ASN A 594 33.59 16.86 -62.80
N MET A 595 32.64 17.47 -62.08
CA MET A 595 32.42 17.13 -60.65
C MET A 595 30.93 17.05 -60.32
N GLY A 596 30.51 15.91 -59.76
CA GLY A 596 29.14 15.68 -59.30
C GLY A 596 28.87 16.39 -57.98
N HIS A 597 27.78 17.13 -57.92
CA HIS A 597 27.24 17.72 -56.70
C HIS A 597 25.75 17.40 -56.63
N ASP A 598 25.31 16.87 -55.48
CA ASP A 598 23.90 16.56 -55.21
C ASP A 598 23.22 17.79 -54.60
N TYR A 599 22.18 18.29 -55.27
CA TYR A 599 21.30 19.34 -54.74
C TYR A 599 19.99 18.69 -54.31
N TYR A 600 19.46 19.05 -53.16
CA TYR A 600 18.19 18.54 -52.64
C TYR A 600 17.18 19.68 -52.47
N SER A 601 15.88 19.38 -52.59
CA SER A 601 14.75 20.25 -52.24
C SER A 601 13.93 19.60 -51.12
N ASP A 602 13.45 20.38 -50.17
CA ASP A 602 12.49 19.90 -49.16
C ASP A 602 11.11 19.66 -49.81
N VAL A 603 10.40 18.62 -49.36
CA VAL A 603 9.00 18.31 -49.73
C VAL A 603 8.03 19.24 -48.99
N HIS A 604 7.02 19.74 -49.70
CA HIS A 604 5.85 20.42 -49.16
C HIS A 604 4.66 19.45 -49.14
N GLU A 605 4.08 19.23 -47.98
CA GLU A 605 2.92 18.36 -47.75
C GLU A 605 1.66 19.21 -47.49
N TRP A 606 0.54 18.88 -48.15
CA TRP A 606 -0.73 19.57 -47.89
C TRP A 606 -1.23 19.27 -46.46
N PRO A 607 -1.70 20.28 -45.70
CA PRO A 607 -1.97 20.10 -44.27
C PRO A 607 -3.27 19.34 -43.95
N LEU A 608 -4.24 19.32 -44.85
CA LEU A 608 -5.53 18.64 -44.64
C LEU A 608 -5.65 17.39 -45.53
N PRO A 609 -6.40 16.35 -45.10
CA PRO A 609 -6.75 15.23 -45.96
C PRO A 609 -7.43 15.67 -47.26
N SER A 610 -7.23 14.91 -48.34
CA SER A 610 -7.82 15.22 -49.65
C SER A 610 -9.32 14.89 -49.71
N HIS A 611 -9.79 13.99 -48.85
CA HIS A 611 -11.20 13.65 -48.73
C HIS A 611 -11.96 14.67 -47.88
N SER A 612 -13.05 15.22 -48.42
CA SER A 612 -13.78 16.33 -47.79
C SER A 612 -14.31 16.01 -46.39
N PHE A 613 -14.76 14.78 -46.12
CA PHE A 613 -15.26 14.40 -44.79
C PHE A 613 -14.11 14.26 -43.78
N GLU A 614 -12.95 13.75 -44.18
CA GLU A 614 -11.79 13.66 -43.30
C GLU A 614 -11.23 15.04 -42.98
N ALA A 615 -11.21 15.95 -43.96
CA ALA A 615 -10.85 17.34 -43.73
C ALA A 615 -11.81 18.04 -42.76
N ALA A 616 -13.12 17.83 -42.90
CA ALA A 616 -14.12 18.38 -41.98
C ALA A 616 -13.93 17.87 -40.53
N ILE A 617 -13.63 16.58 -40.35
CA ILE A 617 -13.32 15.98 -39.03
C ILE A 617 -12.09 16.63 -38.41
N VAL A 618 -11.00 16.79 -39.18
CA VAL A 618 -9.77 17.44 -38.71
C VAL A 618 -10.05 18.90 -38.31
N VAL A 619 -10.78 19.64 -39.14
CA VAL A 619 -11.12 21.05 -38.87
C VAL A 619 -12.02 21.19 -37.63
N PHE A 620 -12.98 20.30 -37.45
CA PHE A 620 -13.80 20.25 -36.25
C PHE A 620 -12.95 20.03 -34.99
N GLU A 621 -11.98 19.11 -35.01
CA GLU A 621 -11.14 18.86 -33.83
C GLU A 621 -10.14 19.98 -33.55
N LEU A 622 -9.78 20.80 -34.55
CA LEU A 622 -8.93 21.97 -34.35
C LEU A 622 -9.62 23.08 -33.52
N ASP A 623 -10.94 23.19 -33.58
CA ASP A 623 -11.73 24.21 -32.89
C ASP A 623 -13.05 23.61 -32.37
N CYS A 624 -12.92 22.56 -31.56
CA CYS A 624 -14.02 21.77 -31.04
C CYS A 624 -14.78 22.54 -29.94
N PRO A 625 -16.13 22.59 -29.97
CA PRO A 625 -16.93 23.27 -28.94
C PRO A 625 -16.61 22.78 -27.53
N ILE A 626 -16.43 23.71 -26.58
CA ILE A 626 -15.98 23.41 -25.22
C ILE A 626 -16.97 22.48 -24.51
N SER A 627 -18.27 22.82 -24.53
CA SER A 627 -19.34 21.97 -23.99
C SER A 627 -19.32 20.52 -24.52
N PHE A 628 -19.24 20.32 -25.84
CA PHE A 628 -19.13 18.97 -26.43
C PHE A 628 -17.85 18.24 -26.01
N ASN A 629 -16.74 18.96 -25.92
CA ASN A 629 -15.46 18.41 -25.51
C ASN A 629 -15.46 17.97 -24.04
N MET A 630 -16.08 18.74 -23.14
CA MET A 630 -16.29 18.35 -21.73
C MET A 630 -17.20 17.14 -21.63
N TRP A 631 -18.28 17.09 -22.43
CA TRP A 631 -19.14 15.90 -22.53
C TRP A 631 -18.36 14.64 -22.91
N ARG A 632 -17.53 14.70 -23.98
CA ARG A 632 -16.69 13.56 -24.39
C ARG A 632 -15.74 13.12 -23.28
N SER A 633 -15.14 14.10 -22.59
CA SER A 633 -14.18 13.87 -21.51
C SER A 633 -14.83 13.16 -20.31
N ALA A 634 -16.03 13.59 -19.92
CA ALA A 634 -16.82 12.98 -18.86
C ALA A 634 -17.33 11.58 -19.24
N THR A 635 -17.78 11.37 -20.48
CA THR A 635 -18.19 10.06 -20.98
C THR A 635 -17.02 9.06 -20.92
N PHE A 636 -15.82 9.46 -21.35
CA PHE A 636 -14.63 8.63 -21.21
C PHE A 636 -14.20 8.44 -19.75
N ASN A 637 -14.40 9.43 -18.87
CA ASN A 637 -14.12 9.25 -17.45
C ASN A 637 -15.02 8.16 -16.86
N LEU A 638 -16.32 8.22 -17.12
CA LEU A 638 -17.28 7.23 -16.65
C LEU A 638 -17.01 5.84 -17.25
N LEU A 639 -16.95 5.73 -18.58
CA LEU A 639 -16.93 4.42 -19.24
C LEU A 639 -15.54 3.77 -19.24
N VAL A 640 -14.47 4.54 -19.40
CA VAL A 640 -13.10 3.99 -19.51
C VAL A 640 -12.37 4.00 -18.18
N ASN A 641 -12.36 5.11 -17.45
CA ASN A 641 -11.56 5.20 -16.22
C ASN A 641 -12.20 4.46 -15.05
N ILE A 642 -13.54 4.47 -14.97
CA ILE A 642 -14.28 3.86 -13.85
C ILE A 642 -14.83 2.49 -14.22
N CYS A 643 -15.43 2.34 -15.40
CA CYS A 643 -16.20 1.14 -15.75
C CYS A 643 -15.49 0.20 -16.73
N SER A 644 -14.20 0.38 -17.05
CA SER A 644 -13.47 -0.55 -17.91
C SER A 644 -12.19 -1.05 -17.23
N PRO A 645 -11.74 -2.29 -17.53
CA PRO A 645 -10.41 -2.73 -17.13
C PRO A 645 -9.34 -1.86 -17.81
N SER A 646 -8.14 -1.78 -17.23
CA SER A 646 -7.01 -1.05 -17.81
C SER A 646 -6.81 -1.45 -19.29
N PRO A 647 -7.10 -0.54 -20.24
CA PRO A 647 -7.10 -0.91 -21.64
C PRO A 647 -5.66 -1.01 -22.17
N GLU A 648 -5.47 -1.76 -23.26
CA GLU A 648 -4.17 -1.83 -23.93
C GLU A 648 -3.86 -0.49 -24.60
N GLN A 649 -2.74 0.12 -24.21
CA GLN A 649 -2.29 1.40 -24.73
C GLN A 649 -1.77 1.27 -26.17
N ILE A 650 -2.01 2.31 -26.96
CA ILE A 650 -1.58 2.44 -28.34
C ILE A 650 -0.62 3.64 -28.42
N GLU A 651 0.54 3.45 -29.04
CA GLU A 651 1.50 4.51 -29.34
C GLU A 651 1.33 4.98 -30.80
N PRO A 652 0.54 6.04 -31.07
CA PRO A 652 0.45 6.58 -32.42
C PRO A 652 1.77 7.23 -32.83
N TYR A 653 2.05 7.25 -34.14
CA TYR A 653 3.24 7.90 -34.66
C TYR A 653 3.22 9.42 -34.39
N ILE A 654 2.05 10.04 -34.57
CA ILE A 654 1.86 11.47 -34.37
C ILE A 654 0.44 11.75 -33.87
N GLN A 655 0.32 12.67 -32.91
CA GLN A 655 -0.95 13.27 -32.49
C GLN A 655 -1.18 14.57 -33.26
N LEU A 656 -2.43 15.01 -33.41
CA LEU A 656 -2.77 16.24 -34.13
C LEU A 656 -1.96 17.45 -33.66
N GLU A 657 -1.76 17.56 -32.34
CA GLU A 657 -0.95 18.60 -31.69
C GLU A 657 0.54 18.59 -32.10
N GLY A 658 1.06 17.42 -32.45
CA GLY A 658 2.43 17.25 -32.93
C GLY A 658 2.61 17.56 -34.41
N TYR A 659 1.51 17.72 -35.17
CA TYR A 659 1.58 17.99 -36.60
C TYR A 659 1.77 19.49 -36.88
N VAL A 660 3.02 19.86 -37.13
CA VAL A 660 3.49 21.26 -37.27
C VAL A 660 2.65 22.09 -38.26
N ALA A 661 2.15 21.49 -39.34
CA ALA A 661 1.40 22.22 -40.36
C ALA A 661 0.02 22.72 -39.88
N LEU A 662 -0.56 22.07 -38.86
CA LEU A 662 -1.85 22.46 -38.28
C LEU A 662 -1.74 23.13 -36.91
N TRP A 663 -0.57 23.09 -36.27
CA TRP A 663 -0.33 23.69 -34.96
C TRP A 663 -0.82 25.16 -34.82
N PRO A 664 -0.62 26.08 -35.79
CA PRO A 664 -1.06 27.48 -35.65
C PRO A 664 -2.57 27.68 -35.52
N TYR A 665 -3.37 26.69 -35.91
CA TYR A 665 -4.83 26.77 -35.96
C TYR A 665 -5.50 26.06 -34.79
N HIS A 666 -4.72 25.37 -33.96
CA HIS A 666 -5.25 24.50 -32.92
C HIS A 666 -5.69 25.30 -31.69
N GLN A 667 -7.00 25.31 -31.42
CA GLN A 667 -7.62 25.92 -30.23
C GLN A 667 -8.06 24.83 -29.25
N LYS A 668 -7.11 24.35 -28.45
CA LYS A 668 -7.36 23.29 -27.46
C LYS A 668 -7.63 23.88 -26.08
N HIS A 669 -8.77 23.51 -25.49
CA HIS A 669 -9.00 23.77 -24.07
C HIS A 669 -8.01 22.95 -23.23
N PRO A 670 -7.47 23.46 -22.11
CA PRO A 670 -6.48 22.74 -21.29
C PRO A 670 -6.95 21.37 -20.78
N ARG A 671 -8.27 21.16 -20.72
CA ARG A 671 -8.92 19.91 -20.29
C ARG A 671 -9.42 19.04 -21.44
N SER A 672 -9.13 19.39 -22.71
CA SER A 672 -9.46 18.54 -23.86
C SER A 672 -8.76 17.18 -23.73
N ARG A 673 -9.57 16.12 -23.61
CA ARG A 673 -9.10 14.74 -23.48
C ARG A 673 -9.01 14.01 -24.82
N ILE A 674 -10.05 14.11 -25.63
CA ILE A 674 -10.13 13.44 -26.93
C ILE A 674 -9.51 14.36 -27.99
N SER A 675 -8.72 13.77 -28.89
CA SER A 675 -8.06 14.44 -30.02
C SER A 675 -7.96 13.46 -31.21
N LEU A 676 -7.22 13.82 -32.26
CA LEU A 676 -6.91 12.93 -33.38
C LEU A 676 -5.46 12.45 -33.32
N ALA A 677 -5.21 11.23 -33.78
CA ALA A 677 -3.88 10.66 -33.94
C ALA A 677 -3.74 9.91 -35.27
N SER A 678 -2.50 9.67 -35.70
CA SER A 678 -2.18 8.92 -36.92
C SER A 678 -1.03 7.95 -36.67
N ASN A 679 -1.16 6.73 -37.18
CA ASN A 679 -0.08 5.73 -37.22
C ASN A 679 0.84 5.93 -38.42
N GLU A 680 0.38 6.66 -39.43
CA GLU A 680 1.14 6.99 -40.63
C GLU A 680 2.10 8.15 -40.38
N LYS A 681 3.24 8.14 -41.09
CA LYS A 681 4.27 9.19 -40.98
C LYS A 681 3.98 10.32 -41.97
N PRO A 682 4.09 11.60 -41.55
CA PRO A 682 4.02 12.72 -42.46
C PRO A 682 5.24 12.70 -43.40
N TRP A 683 5.04 13.10 -44.65
CA TRP A 683 6.09 13.06 -45.69
C TRP A 683 7.35 13.81 -45.28
N ILE A 684 7.20 14.89 -44.52
CA ILE A 684 8.27 15.77 -44.01
C ILE A 684 9.27 15.03 -43.09
N VAL A 685 8.91 13.87 -42.52
CA VAL A 685 9.78 13.08 -41.62
C VAL A 685 10.24 11.76 -42.26
N THR A 686 9.72 11.42 -43.44
CA THR A 686 10.14 10.21 -44.17
C THR A 686 11.49 10.39 -44.87
N HIS A 687 12.11 9.29 -45.32
CA HIS A 687 13.32 9.32 -46.15
C HIS A 687 13.12 10.04 -47.51
N TYR A 688 11.88 10.40 -47.85
CA TYR A 688 11.53 11.20 -49.03
C TYR A 688 11.54 12.71 -48.80
N ARG A 689 11.80 13.20 -47.58
CA ARG A 689 11.84 14.64 -47.24
C ARG A 689 12.74 15.44 -48.19
N ASN A 690 13.88 14.88 -48.58
CA ASN A 690 14.88 15.51 -49.44
C ASN A 690 14.82 14.91 -50.84
N VAL A 691 14.27 15.65 -51.80
CA VAL A 691 14.17 15.20 -53.19
C VAL A 691 15.37 15.72 -53.97
N ALA A 692 16.14 14.81 -54.57
CA ALA A 692 17.28 15.16 -55.41
C ALA A 692 16.84 15.94 -56.66
N ILE A 693 17.58 17.01 -56.97
CA ILE A 693 17.35 17.92 -58.09
C ILE A 693 18.20 17.48 -59.30
N PRO A 694 17.68 17.54 -60.54
CA PRO A 694 16.39 18.11 -60.94
C PRO A 694 15.20 17.17 -60.72
N THR A 695 14.06 17.72 -60.31
CA THR A 695 12.81 16.99 -60.01
C THR A 695 11.57 17.72 -60.51
N THR A 696 10.42 17.03 -60.52
CA THR A 696 9.11 17.54 -60.96
C THR A 696 8.26 18.03 -59.78
N ARG A 697 7.25 18.86 -60.09
CA ARG A 697 6.29 19.41 -59.11
C ARG A 697 5.66 18.31 -58.25
N ASP A 698 5.20 17.23 -58.87
CA ASP A 698 4.44 16.15 -58.20
C ASP A 698 5.29 15.32 -57.22
N ARG A 699 6.62 15.46 -57.26
CA ARG A 699 7.53 14.83 -56.30
C ARG A 699 7.83 15.72 -55.10
N VAL A 700 7.67 17.03 -55.25
CA VAL A 700 7.97 18.04 -54.21
C VAL A 700 6.71 18.47 -53.48
N CYS A 701 5.56 18.54 -54.15
CA CYS A 701 4.28 18.81 -53.53
C CYS A 701 3.52 17.49 -53.35
N GLN A 702 3.39 17.01 -52.11
CA GLN A 702 2.63 15.82 -51.76
C GLN A 702 1.29 16.20 -51.11
N ASP A 703 0.29 15.35 -51.27
CA ASP A 703 -0.94 15.42 -50.49
C ASP A 703 -0.68 14.92 -49.06
N ASN A 704 -1.62 15.22 -48.14
CA ASN A 704 -1.51 14.79 -46.75
C ASN A 704 -1.37 13.26 -46.66
N GLY A 705 -0.33 12.80 -45.96
CA GLY A 705 -0.05 11.37 -45.79
C GLY A 705 -0.64 10.76 -44.51
N LEU A 706 -1.37 11.52 -43.70
CA LEU A 706 -1.84 11.07 -42.38
C LEU A 706 -3.24 10.45 -42.47
N GLY A 707 -3.41 9.29 -41.83
CA GLY A 707 -4.72 8.67 -41.61
C GLY A 707 -5.16 8.92 -40.18
N PHE A 708 -5.98 9.96 -39.97
CA PHE A 708 -6.42 10.35 -38.63
C PHE A 708 -7.53 9.44 -38.09
N PHE A 709 -7.42 9.08 -36.81
CA PHE A 709 -8.44 8.39 -36.04
C PHE A 709 -8.61 9.06 -34.66
N GLY A 710 -9.77 8.87 -34.04
CA GLY A 710 -10.07 9.43 -32.71
C GLY A 710 -9.20 8.79 -31.63
N PHE A 711 -8.61 9.60 -30.76
CA PHE A 711 -7.63 9.16 -29.77
C PHE A 711 -7.86 9.82 -28.41
N ASP A 712 -7.90 9.01 -27.35
CA ASP A 712 -7.90 9.49 -25.97
C ASP A 712 -6.47 9.73 -25.48
N THR A 713 -6.12 11.00 -25.27
CA THR A 713 -4.77 11.40 -24.83
C THR A 713 -4.45 11.00 -23.39
N LYS A 714 -5.47 10.70 -22.56
CA LYS A 714 -5.28 10.34 -21.15
C LYS A 714 -5.04 8.84 -20.96
N SER A 715 -5.88 8.00 -21.58
CA SER A 715 -5.75 6.53 -21.49
C SER A 715 -4.89 5.92 -22.61
N GLU A 716 -4.50 6.73 -23.60
CA GLU A 716 -3.69 6.34 -24.77
C GLU A 716 -4.35 5.24 -25.61
N ILE A 717 -5.64 5.39 -25.92
CA ILE A 717 -6.41 4.40 -26.69
C ILE A 717 -7.19 5.01 -27.85
N GLY A 718 -7.57 4.19 -28.84
CA GLY A 718 -8.47 4.58 -29.92
C GLY A 718 -9.90 4.76 -29.44
N ALA A 719 -10.58 5.80 -29.91
CA ALA A 719 -11.87 6.22 -29.37
C ALA A 719 -13.05 5.32 -29.81
N ALA A 720 -13.04 4.78 -31.03
CA ALA A 720 -14.18 4.04 -31.59
C ALA A 720 -14.45 2.68 -30.93
N HIS A 721 -13.50 2.13 -30.19
CA HIS A 721 -13.60 0.82 -29.56
C HIS A 721 -13.44 0.86 -28.03
N ALA A 722 -13.38 2.07 -27.46
CA ALA A 722 -13.10 2.29 -26.05
C ALA A 722 -14.16 1.68 -25.11
N PHE A 723 -15.40 1.49 -25.58
CA PHE A 723 -16.53 1.07 -24.74
C PHE A 723 -16.95 -0.40 -24.92
N ASN A 724 -16.21 -1.19 -25.71
CA ASN A 724 -16.57 -2.59 -25.97
C ASN A 724 -16.40 -3.52 -24.75
N LEU A 725 -15.61 -3.11 -23.76
CA LEU A 725 -15.26 -3.88 -22.56
C LEU A 725 -15.81 -3.26 -21.26
N THR A 726 -16.80 -2.36 -21.36
CA THR A 726 -17.34 -1.69 -20.18
C THR A 726 -18.06 -2.68 -19.27
N ASP A 727 -17.50 -2.88 -18.08
CA ASP A 727 -17.99 -3.74 -17.02
C ASP A 727 -17.76 -3.12 -15.63
N SER A 728 -18.85 -2.78 -14.93
CA SER A 728 -18.83 -2.31 -13.54
C SER A 728 -19.16 -3.39 -12.52
N SER A 729 -19.35 -4.64 -12.94
CA SER A 729 -19.79 -5.75 -12.08
C SER A 729 -18.86 -5.97 -10.89
N ASN A 730 -17.54 -5.85 -11.09
CA ASN A 730 -16.56 -5.99 -10.03
C ASN A 730 -16.62 -4.86 -8.98
N HIS A 731 -16.99 -3.64 -9.38
CA HIS A 731 -17.16 -2.51 -8.46
C HIS A 731 -18.49 -2.58 -7.69
N CYS A 732 -19.49 -3.27 -8.22
CA CYS A 732 -20.83 -3.37 -7.63
C CYS A 732 -21.15 -4.79 -7.10
N ALA A 733 -20.13 -5.60 -6.83
CA ALA A 733 -20.31 -6.93 -6.25
C ALA A 733 -19.41 -7.14 -5.04
N TYR A 734 -19.96 -7.74 -3.98
CA TYR A 734 -19.16 -8.17 -2.85
C TYR A 734 -18.16 -9.26 -3.27
N GLN A 735 -16.93 -9.15 -2.76
CA GLN A 735 -15.87 -10.12 -3.00
C GLN A 735 -15.82 -11.11 -1.84
N LEU A 736 -15.85 -12.40 -2.16
CA LEU A 736 -15.75 -13.44 -1.15
C LEU A 736 -14.29 -13.58 -0.68
N PRO A 737 -14.06 -13.69 0.64
CA PRO A 737 -12.72 -13.87 1.18
C PRO A 737 -12.13 -15.22 0.75
N ILE A 738 -10.79 -15.32 0.81
CA ILE A 738 -10.08 -16.57 0.55
C ILE A 738 -10.52 -17.62 1.59
N GLY A 739 -11.11 -18.71 1.12
CA GLY A 739 -11.66 -19.72 2.00
C GLY A 739 -12.57 -20.72 1.29
N ALA A 740 -13.43 -21.38 2.06
CA ALA A 740 -14.26 -22.47 1.56
C ALA A 740 -15.29 -22.02 0.49
N TYR A 741 -15.70 -20.75 0.55
CA TYR A 741 -16.66 -20.13 -0.38
C TYR A 741 -16.01 -19.51 -1.62
N GLN A 742 -14.68 -19.43 -1.71
CA GLN A 742 -13.97 -18.68 -2.77
C GLN A 742 -14.38 -19.09 -4.19
N LYS A 743 -14.59 -20.39 -4.42
CA LYS A 743 -15.00 -20.92 -5.74
C LYS A 743 -16.44 -20.56 -6.13
N LEU A 744 -17.20 -19.94 -5.24
CA LEU A 744 -18.61 -19.58 -5.43
C LEU A 744 -18.81 -18.11 -5.79
N GLN A 745 -17.74 -17.36 -6.06
CA GLN A 745 -17.79 -15.93 -6.42
C GLN A 745 -18.74 -15.65 -7.58
N GLY A 746 -18.77 -16.52 -8.60
CA GLY A 746 -19.68 -16.37 -9.74
C GLY A 746 -21.15 -16.38 -9.34
N TYR A 747 -21.55 -17.14 -8.31
CA TYR A 747 -22.93 -17.15 -7.81
C TYR A 747 -23.29 -15.89 -7.01
N VAL A 748 -22.29 -15.13 -6.55
CA VAL A 748 -22.49 -13.81 -5.94
C VAL A 748 -22.54 -12.74 -7.02
N GLN A 749 -21.71 -12.79 -8.05
CA GLN A 749 -21.66 -11.73 -9.08
C GLN A 749 -22.84 -11.79 -10.06
N GLU A 750 -23.26 -13.00 -10.44
CA GLU A 750 -24.23 -13.20 -11.50
C GLU A 750 -25.54 -13.82 -11.00
N THR A 751 -26.59 -13.65 -11.81
CA THR A 751 -27.90 -14.31 -11.64
C THR A 751 -28.28 -15.15 -12.86
N SER A 752 -27.35 -15.30 -13.82
CA SER A 752 -27.54 -15.94 -15.13
C SER A 752 -27.57 -17.47 -15.03
N HIS A 753 -26.96 -18.03 -13.96
CA HIS A 753 -26.84 -19.46 -13.76
C HIS A 753 -28.18 -20.10 -13.39
N THR A 754 -28.35 -21.35 -13.83
CA THR A 754 -29.52 -22.16 -13.52
C THR A 754 -29.24 -23.12 -12.36
N SER A 755 -30.30 -23.66 -11.76
CA SER A 755 -30.15 -24.67 -10.71
C SER A 755 -29.46 -25.95 -11.21
N ASN A 756 -29.59 -26.27 -12.50
CA ASN A 756 -28.85 -27.37 -13.11
C ASN A 756 -27.34 -27.10 -13.18
N ASP A 757 -26.93 -25.86 -13.44
CA ASP A 757 -25.52 -25.47 -13.45
C ASP A 757 -24.90 -25.59 -12.06
N VAL A 758 -25.65 -25.21 -11.01
CA VAL A 758 -25.25 -25.38 -9.61
C VAL A 758 -25.07 -26.87 -9.29
N LEU A 759 -26.03 -27.72 -9.69
CA LEU A 759 -25.96 -29.17 -9.49
C LEU A 759 -24.82 -29.82 -10.27
N ALA A 760 -24.53 -29.36 -11.49
CA ALA A 760 -23.42 -29.86 -12.30
C ALA A 760 -22.04 -29.48 -11.71
N SER A 761 -21.98 -28.36 -10.97
CA SER A 761 -20.76 -27.81 -10.39
C SER A 761 -20.42 -28.34 -9.00
N GLN A 762 -21.08 -29.40 -8.52
CA GLN A 762 -20.84 -29.98 -7.19
C GLN A 762 -19.38 -30.41 -6.93
N SER A 763 -18.61 -30.71 -7.99
CA SER A 763 -17.17 -30.97 -7.89
C SER A 763 -16.36 -29.77 -7.39
N ASN A 764 -16.92 -28.56 -7.48
CA ASN A 764 -16.32 -27.33 -6.94
C ASN A 764 -16.58 -27.16 -5.44
N CYS A 765 -17.40 -28.00 -4.81
CA CYS A 765 -17.68 -27.95 -3.38
C CYS A 765 -16.39 -28.16 -2.57
N HIS A 766 -16.09 -27.20 -1.69
CA HIS A 766 -14.95 -27.30 -0.79
C HIS A 766 -15.20 -28.37 0.27
N LYS A 767 -14.14 -29.05 0.73
CA LYS A 767 -14.21 -30.11 1.75
C LYS A 767 -14.77 -29.65 3.11
N ASP A 768 -14.66 -28.36 3.39
CA ASP A 768 -15.12 -27.75 4.64
C ASP A 768 -16.58 -27.25 4.54
N LEU A 769 -17.23 -27.43 3.38
CA LEU A 769 -18.65 -27.13 3.17
C LEU A 769 -19.44 -28.41 2.99
N SER A 770 -20.64 -28.43 3.55
CA SER A 770 -21.59 -29.50 3.23
C SER A 770 -22.12 -29.32 1.81
N ILE A 771 -22.45 -30.44 1.15
CA ILE A 771 -23.03 -30.37 -0.19
C ILE A 771 -24.38 -29.62 -0.19
N HIS A 772 -25.16 -29.73 0.88
CA HIS A 772 -26.43 -29.03 1.02
C HIS A 772 -26.23 -27.51 1.12
N GLU A 773 -25.22 -27.07 1.86
CA GLU A 773 -24.88 -25.65 1.98
C GLU A 773 -24.33 -25.08 0.67
N PHE A 774 -23.48 -25.84 -0.04
CA PHE A 774 -23.01 -25.46 -1.39
C PHE A 774 -24.18 -25.26 -2.36
N LEU A 775 -25.13 -26.20 -2.38
CA LEU A 775 -26.31 -26.12 -3.24
C LEU A 775 -27.22 -24.96 -2.84
N ALA A 776 -27.49 -24.77 -1.54
CA ALA A 776 -28.30 -23.65 -1.06
C ALA A 776 -27.68 -22.30 -1.42
N PHE A 777 -26.35 -22.17 -1.30
CA PHE A 777 -25.61 -20.96 -1.65
C PHE A 777 -25.74 -20.62 -3.14
N GLY A 778 -25.48 -21.59 -4.03
CA GLY A 778 -25.61 -21.39 -5.47
C GLY A 778 -27.05 -21.17 -5.93
N HIS A 779 -28.01 -21.88 -5.31
CA HIS A 779 -29.43 -21.74 -5.66
C HIS A 779 -30.04 -20.41 -5.23
N LEU A 780 -29.49 -19.69 -4.24
CA LEU A 780 -30.10 -18.47 -3.73
C LEU A 780 -30.32 -17.43 -4.86
N ARG A 781 -29.30 -17.25 -5.72
CA ARG A 781 -29.32 -16.32 -6.85
C ARG A 781 -29.56 -16.98 -8.21
N SER A 782 -29.92 -18.27 -8.23
CA SER A 782 -30.32 -18.98 -9.44
C SER A 782 -31.67 -18.46 -9.92
N GLY A 783 -31.66 -17.66 -10.99
CA GLY A 783 -32.83 -16.94 -11.49
C GLY A 783 -33.08 -15.62 -10.75
N SER A 784 -32.95 -14.52 -11.49
CA SER A 784 -33.00 -13.17 -10.94
C SER A 784 -34.32 -12.77 -10.26
N PHE A 785 -35.46 -13.30 -10.73
CA PHE A 785 -36.78 -13.04 -10.16
C PHE A 785 -37.11 -13.85 -8.89
N LEU A 786 -36.31 -14.87 -8.55
CA LEU A 786 -36.60 -15.79 -7.45
C LEU A 786 -35.83 -15.47 -6.17
N GLN A 787 -35.00 -14.44 -6.18
CA GLN A 787 -34.06 -14.14 -5.10
C GLN A 787 -34.75 -13.98 -3.74
N TRP A 788 -35.84 -13.20 -3.64
CA TRP A 788 -36.56 -12.99 -2.37
C TRP A 788 -37.30 -14.24 -1.89
N LEU A 789 -37.90 -15.01 -2.81
CA LEU A 789 -38.51 -16.30 -2.47
C LEU A 789 -37.47 -17.30 -1.97
N ASN A 790 -36.28 -17.33 -2.57
CA ASN A 790 -35.17 -18.15 -2.12
C ASN A 790 -34.63 -17.69 -0.76
N ILE A 791 -34.51 -16.38 -0.52
CA ILE A 791 -34.16 -15.83 0.80
C ILE A 791 -35.15 -16.31 1.86
N LEU A 792 -36.45 -16.17 1.60
CA LEU A 792 -37.49 -16.65 2.53
C LEU A 792 -37.39 -18.15 2.78
N ARG A 793 -37.16 -18.94 1.72
CA ARG A 793 -36.97 -20.40 1.83
C ARG A 793 -35.76 -20.75 2.70
N GLU A 794 -34.63 -20.09 2.52
CA GLU A 794 -33.42 -20.39 3.30
C GLU A 794 -33.50 -19.88 4.74
N LEU A 795 -34.22 -18.78 5.01
CA LEU A 795 -34.53 -18.33 6.37
C LEU A 795 -35.36 -19.39 7.13
N HIS A 796 -36.36 -19.96 6.46
CA HIS A 796 -37.18 -21.04 7.02
C HIS A 796 -36.41 -22.36 7.16
N GLY A 797 -35.70 -22.78 6.10
CA GLY A 797 -35.02 -24.07 6.01
C GLY A 797 -33.72 -24.17 6.81
N ARG A 798 -33.05 -23.04 7.07
CA ARG A 798 -31.79 -22.94 7.83
C ARG A 798 -30.66 -23.82 7.28
N THR A 799 -30.63 -24.03 5.96
CA THR A 799 -29.57 -24.79 5.27
C THR A 799 -28.25 -24.02 5.25
N LEU A 800 -28.33 -22.68 5.11
CA LEU A 800 -27.19 -21.79 5.10
C LEU A 800 -26.72 -21.47 6.53
N THR A 801 -25.40 -21.45 6.75
CA THR A 801 -24.83 -21.05 8.04
C THR A 801 -24.80 -19.52 8.17
N PHE A 802 -25.89 -18.91 8.64
CA PHE A 802 -26.05 -17.45 8.74
C PHE A 802 -25.01 -16.71 9.61
N ARG A 803 -24.23 -17.41 10.44
CA ARG A 803 -23.11 -16.82 11.17
C ARG A 803 -21.84 -16.60 10.33
N ARG A 804 -21.80 -17.11 9.10
CA ARG A 804 -20.68 -16.93 8.16
C ARG A 804 -20.83 -15.61 7.40
N HIS A 805 -19.76 -14.84 7.31
CA HIS A 805 -19.76 -13.56 6.60
C HIS A 805 -20.06 -13.74 5.11
N GLU A 806 -19.59 -14.82 4.50
CA GLU A 806 -19.81 -15.13 3.08
C GLU A 806 -21.30 -15.30 2.74
N VAL A 807 -22.08 -15.86 3.68
CA VAL A 807 -23.54 -15.97 3.57
C VAL A 807 -24.20 -14.60 3.71
N HIS A 808 -23.70 -13.74 4.61
CA HIS A 808 -24.16 -12.35 4.71
C HIS A 808 -23.93 -11.60 3.39
N LEU A 809 -22.74 -11.71 2.79
CA LEU A 809 -22.40 -11.05 1.52
C LEU A 809 -23.32 -11.49 0.38
N LEU A 810 -23.61 -12.79 0.26
CA LEU A 810 -24.54 -13.32 -0.73
C LEU A 810 -25.96 -12.74 -0.56
N LEU A 811 -26.46 -12.70 0.67
CA LEU A 811 -27.80 -12.15 0.99
C LEU A 811 -27.84 -10.64 0.80
N ALA A 812 -26.77 -9.93 1.19
CA ALA A 812 -26.64 -8.51 1.01
C ALA A 812 -26.63 -8.15 -0.49
N GLN A 813 -25.88 -8.88 -1.31
CA GLN A 813 -25.87 -8.73 -2.77
C GLN A 813 -27.28 -8.92 -3.34
N ALA A 814 -27.93 -10.05 -3.03
CA ALA A 814 -29.26 -10.38 -3.55
C ALA A 814 -30.33 -9.35 -3.14
N ALA A 815 -30.21 -8.77 -1.95
CA ALA A 815 -31.16 -7.79 -1.44
C ALA A 815 -30.90 -6.36 -1.95
N SER A 816 -29.65 -5.99 -2.25
CA SER A 816 -29.29 -4.60 -2.62
C SER A 816 -29.07 -4.36 -4.11
N GLN A 817 -28.72 -5.39 -4.90
CA GLN A 817 -28.57 -5.23 -6.34
C GLN A 817 -29.94 -4.97 -6.99
N VAL A 818 -30.07 -3.80 -7.62
CA VAL A 818 -31.35 -3.23 -8.08
C VAL A 818 -32.01 -3.98 -9.24
N GLY A 819 -31.23 -4.42 -10.22
CA GLY A 819 -31.74 -5.08 -11.43
C GLY A 819 -32.51 -4.14 -12.39
N PRO A 820 -33.19 -4.71 -13.40
CA PRO A 820 -33.86 -3.96 -14.47
C PRO A 820 -35.17 -3.31 -14.01
N LEU A 821 -35.40 -2.08 -14.50
CA LEU A 821 -36.62 -1.33 -14.29
C LEU A 821 -37.68 -1.74 -15.33
N SER A 822 -38.84 -2.20 -14.86
CA SER A 822 -39.95 -2.56 -15.73
C SER A 822 -40.55 -1.34 -16.45
N GLY A 823 -41.34 -1.58 -17.50
CA GLY A 823 -42.09 -0.52 -18.18
C GLY A 823 -43.11 0.21 -17.29
N ALA A 824 -43.48 -0.37 -16.15
CA ALA A 824 -44.37 0.24 -15.15
C ALA A 824 -43.61 1.09 -14.12
N GLY A 825 -42.28 1.20 -14.20
CA GLY A 825 -41.46 1.96 -13.24
C GLY A 825 -41.16 1.21 -11.95
N GLU A 826 -41.33 -0.12 -11.93
CA GLU A 826 -41.04 -0.98 -10.78
C GLU A 826 -39.74 -1.79 -10.99
N TRP A 827 -38.94 -1.95 -9.93
CA TRP A 827 -37.73 -2.77 -9.94
C TRP A 827 -38.07 -4.26 -9.99
N SER A 828 -37.79 -4.90 -11.12
CA SER A 828 -38.37 -6.21 -11.45
C SER A 828 -37.91 -7.33 -10.51
N TRP A 829 -36.70 -7.24 -9.96
CA TRP A 829 -36.14 -8.24 -9.03
C TRP A 829 -36.66 -8.11 -7.59
N HIS A 830 -37.33 -7.00 -7.27
CA HIS A 830 -37.80 -6.68 -5.91
C HIS A 830 -39.32 -6.68 -5.78
N LYS A 831 -40.03 -7.16 -6.80
CA LYS A 831 -41.50 -7.12 -6.85
C LYS A 831 -42.17 -7.77 -5.63
N ASP A 832 -41.61 -8.86 -5.11
CA ASP A 832 -42.13 -9.57 -3.93
C ASP A 832 -42.24 -8.65 -2.68
N LEU A 833 -41.39 -7.63 -2.56
CA LEU A 833 -41.42 -6.67 -1.44
C LEU A 833 -42.63 -5.72 -1.48
N SER A 834 -43.36 -5.69 -2.59
CA SER A 834 -44.63 -4.95 -2.72
C SER A 834 -45.83 -5.79 -2.27
N GLU A 835 -45.67 -7.11 -2.13
CA GLU A 835 -46.73 -8.04 -1.76
C GLU A 835 -46.85 -8.18 -0.24
N ALA A 836 -47.91 -7.63 0.35
CA ALA A 836 -48.07 -7.61 1.82
C ALA A 836 -48.03 -9.00 2.47
N ALA A 837 -48.58 -10.03 1.80
CA ALA A 837 -48.55 -11.41 2.30
C ALA A 837 -47.11 -11.97 2.38
N PHE A 838 -46.28 -11.66 1.38
CA PHE A 838 -44.87 -12.04 1.40
C PHE A 838 -44.10 -11.28 2.49
N CYS A 839 -44.30 -9.96 2.61
CA CYS A 839 -43.67 -9.15 3.64
C CYS A 839 -43.97 -9.66 5.06
N HIS A 840 -45.22 -10.06 5.33
CA HIS A 840 -45.60 -10.66 6.59
C HIS A 840 -44.88 -11.98 6.87
N ALA A 841 -44.79 -12.86 5.86
CA ALA A 841 -44.07 -14.13 5.99
C ALA A 841 -42.58 -13.89 6.26
N LEU A 842 -41.95 -12.96 5.53
CA LEU A 842 -40.55 -12.60 5.71
C LEU A 842 -40.26 -12.06 7.11
N LEU A 843 -41.05 -11.10 7.59
CA LEU A 843 -40.89 -10.57 8.95
C LEU A 843 -41.13 -11.64 10.02
N GLY A 844 -42.04 -12.58 9.78
CA GLY A 844 -42.28 -13.73 10.67
C GLY A 844 -41.06 -14.65 10.78
N GLU A 845 -40.46 -15.04 9.65
CA GLU A 845 -39.27 -15.89 9.62
C GLU A 845 -38.04 -15.18 10.19
N LEU A 846 -37.85 -13.88 9.91
CA LEU A 846 -36.77 -13.09 10.52
C LEU A 846 -36.90 -13.00 12.04
N ARG A 847 -38.11 -12.78 12.56
CA ARG A 847 -38.38 -12.78 14.01
C ARG A 847 -38.13 -14.15 14.65
N SER A 848 -38.52 -15.23 13.97
CA SER A 848 -38.24 -16.60 14.39
C SER A 848 -36.74 -16.87 14.47
N LEU A 849 -35.96 -16.39 13.49
CA LEU A 849 -34.51 -16.49 13.48
C LEU A 849 -33.90 -15.74 14.67
N VAL A 850 -34.23 -14.46 14.86
CA VAL A 850 -33.78 -13.62 16.00
C VAL A 850 -34.03 -14.31 17.34
N THR A 851 -35.25 -14.81 17.54
CA THR A 851 -35.64 -15.49 18.79
C THR A 851 -34.80 -16.75 19.04
N SER A 852 -34.40 -17.46 17.99
CA SER A 852 -33.60 -18.68 18.14
C SER A 852 -32.12 -18.44 18.48
N ILE A 853 -31.61 -17.24 18.20
CA ILE A 853 -30.18 -16.91 18.38
C ILE A 853 -29.90 -15.93 19.53
N GLU A 854 -30.92 -15.32 20.15
CA GLU A 854 -30.79 -14.21 21.10
C GLU A 854 -29.89 -14.46 22.32
N ALA A 855 -29.63 -15.72 22.66
CA ALA A 855 -28.74 -16.12 23.77
C ALA A 855 -27.27 -16.30 23.37
N ASN A 856 -26.92 -16.15 22.09
CA ASN A 856 -25.58 -16.42 21.58
C ASN A 856 -25.00 -15.23 20.84
N TRP A 857 -24.17 -14.43 21.53
CA TRP A 857 -23.46 -13.27 20.96
C TRP A 857 -22.48 -13.61 19.83
N LEU A 858 -22.19 -14.90 19.56
CA LEU A 858 -21.45 -15.34 18.37
C LEU A 858 -22.25 -15.16 17.06
N GLU A 859 -23.55 -14.93 17.14
CA GLU A 859 -24.46 -14.81 15.99
C GLU A 859 -24.57 -13.35 15.48
N GLY A 860 -23.55 -12.52 15.72
CA GLY A 860 -23.54 -11.12 15.28
C GLY A 860 -23.74 -10.94 13.77
N VAL A 861 -23.10 -11.77 12.95
CA VAL A 861 -23.28 -11.74 11.48
C VAL A 861 -24.72 -12.05 11.08
N THR A 862 -25.41 -12.93 11.83
CA THR A 862 -26.82 -13.21 11.60
C THR A 862 -27.69 -12.00 11.94
N MET A 863 -27.44 -11.32 13.07
CA MET A 863 -28.14 -10.07 13.40
C MET A 863 -27.90 -8.98 12.34
N SER A 864 -26.67 -8.87 11.82
CA SER A 864 -26.33 -7.95 10.72
C SER A 864 -27.16 -8.25 9.47
N THR A 865 -27.29 -9.53 9.12
CA THR A 865 -28.10 -10.00 7.98
C THR A 865 -29.59 -9.69 8.18
N VAL A 866 -30.13 -9.96 9.36
CA VAL A 866 -31.52 -9.63 9.69
C VAL A 866 -31.75 -8.12 9.58
N CYS A 867 -30.88 -7.31 10.19
CA CYS A 867 -30.95 -5.86 10.12
C CYS A 867 -30.95 -5.37 8.66
N PHE A 868 -30.04 -5.88 7.84
CA PHE A 868 -29.91 -5.52 6.43
C PHE A 868 -31.19 -5.81 5.64
N LEU A 869 -31.77 -7.00 5.81
CA LEU A 869 -33.00 -7.39 5.12
C LEU A 869 -34.21 -6.56 5.56
N ILE A 870 -34.32 -6.22 6.85
CA ILE A 870 -35.40 -5.38 7.35
C ILE A 870 -35.26 -3.94 6.84
N SER A 871 -34.06 -3.36 6.85
CA SER A 871 -33.82 -2.02 6.28
C SER A 871 -34.18 -1.98 4.80
N ARG A 872 -33.83 -3.01 4.02
CA ARG A 872 -34.18 -3.10 2.60
C ARG A 872 -35.69 -3.20 2.37
N LEU A 873 -36.40 -3.96 3.21
CA LEU A 873 -37.86 -4.04 3.19
C LEU A 873 -38.51 -2.68 3.48
N LEU A 874 -38.01 -1.94 4.48
CA LEU A 874 -38.49 -0.60 4.83
C LEU A 874 -38.37 0.39 3.67
N ALA A 875 -37.23 0.37 2.97
CA ALA A 875 -36.99 1.21 1.81
C ALA A 875 -37.89 0.89 0.61
N SER A 876 -38.41 -0.33 0.51
CA SER A 876 -39.23 -0.79 -0.64
C SER A 876 -40.73 -0.74 -0.39
N SER A 877 -41.16 -0.97 0.85
CA SER A 877 -42.59 -1.05 1.17
C SER A 877 -43.22 0.33 1.31
N GLN A 878 -44.46 0.47 0.85
CA GLN A 878 -45.29 1.65 1.11
C GLN A 878 -46.42 1.36 2.11
N ASP A 879 -46.61 0.11 2.55
CA ASP A 879 -47.64 -0.24 3.54
C ASP A 879 -47.20 0.16 4.96
N SER A 880 -47.91 1.13 5.53
CA SER A 880 -47.70 1.62 6.89
C SER A 880 -47.67 0.53 7.98
N ARG A 881 -48.47 -0.54 7.85
CA ARG A 881 -48.50 -1.65 8.81
C ARG A 881 -47.24 -2.50 8.71
N ILE A 882 -46.78 -2.78 7.49
CA ILE A 882 -45.52 -3.50 7.26
C ILE A 882 -44.35 -2.67 7.79
N LYS A 883 -44.31 -1.36 7.50
CA LYS A 883 -43.29 -0.46 8.05
C LYS A 883 -43.29 -0.48 9.58
N SER A 884 -44.46 -0.40 10.21
CA SER A 884 -44.56 -0.47 11.67
C SER A 884 -44.02 -1.80 12.23
N LEU A 885 -44.38 -2.94 11.63
CA LEU A 885 -43.89 -4.25 12.06
C LEU A 885 -42.38 -4.40 11.89
N ALA A 886 -41.84 -3.90 10.78
CA ALA A 886 -40.42 -3.87 10.49
C ALA A 886 -39.64 -3.01 11.51
N ARG A 887 -40.13 -1.81 11.84
CA ARG A 887 -39.55 -0.95 12.88
C ARG A 887 -39.55 -1.64 14.25
N CYS A 888 -40.67 -2.26 14.64
CA CYS A 888 -40.75 -3.02 15.89
C CYS A 888 -39.70 -4.15 15.93
N LEU A 889 -39.52 -4.88 14.83
CA LEU A 889 -38.52 -5.94 14.77
C LEU A 889 -37.08 -5.38 14.82
N LEU A 890 -36.80 -4.21 14.21
CA LEU A 890 -35.52 -3.53 14.37
C LEU A 890 -35.25 -3.11 15.82
N CYS A 891 -36.28 -2.64 16.55
CA CYS A 891 -36.15 -2.37 17.99
C CYS A 891 -35.81 -3.65 18.78
N GLU A 892 -36.47 -4.78 18.48
CA GLU A 892 -36.14 -6.06 19.11
C GLU A 892 -34.69 -6.48 18.82
N VAL A 893 -34.23 -6.37 17.57
CA VAL A 893 -32.83 -6.65 17.20
C VAL A 893 -31.87 -5.74 17.96
N ARG A 894 -32.18 -4.43 18.05
CA ARG A 894 -31.38 -3.43 18.76
C ARG A 894 -31.20 -3.78 20.22
N GLU A 895 -32.28 -4.09 20.93
CA GLU A 895 -32.23 -4.45 22.36
C GLU A 895 -31.35 -5.67 22.61
N LYS A 896 -31.48 -6.71 21.78
CA LYS A 896 -30.68 -7.95 21.93
C LYS A 896 -29.21 -7.73 21.60
N SER A 897 -28.91 -7.05 20.49
CA SER A 897 -27.54 -6.71 20.12
C SER A 897 -26.88 -5.78 21.15
N PHE A 898 -27.61 -4.81 21.71
CA PHE A 898 -27.07 -3.94 22.75
C PHE A 898 -26.77 -4.71 24.03
N LYS A 899 -27.62 -5.66 24.43
CA LYS A 899 -27.31 -6.57 25.55
C LYS A 899 -25.99 -7.31 25.32
N TRP A 900 -25.73 -7.78 24.11
CA TRP A 900 -24.45 -8.42 23.77
C TRP A 900 -23.25 -7.46 23.80
N VAL A 901 -23.44 -6.19 23.40
CA VAL A 901 -22.41 -5.13 23.57
C VAL A 901 -22.04 -4.99 25.05
N LEU A 902 -23.03 -4.94 25.95
CA LEU A 902 -22.78 -4.84 27.39
C LEU A 902 -22.05 -6.07 27.94
N GLU A 903 -22.49 -7.29 27.59
CA GLU A 903 -21.82 -8.53 28.00
C GLU A 903 -20.37 -8.62 27.51
N LEU A 904 -20.07 -8.14 26.30
CA LEU A 904 -18.72 -8.10 25.74
C LEU A 904 -17.86 -7.03 26.41
N SER A 905 -18.43 -5.86 26.73
CA SER A 905 -17.75 -4.80 27.46
C SER A 905 -17.33 -5.27 28.85
N GLU A 906 -18.21 -5.92 29.61
CA GLU A 906 -17.90 -6.46 30.94
C GLU A 906 -16.80 -7.54 30.88
N LYS A 907 -16.82 -8.41 29.85
CA LYS A 907 -15.76 -9.40 29.65
C LYS A 907 -14.41 -8.77 29.37
N LEU A 908 -14.37 -7.72 28.54
CA LEU A 908 -13.14 -7.01 28.20
C LEU A 908 -12.51 -6.31 29.42
N GLU A 909 -13.33 -5.79 30.35
CA GLU A 909 -12.84 -5.23 31.62
C GLU A 909 -12.16 -6.30 32.49
N SER A 910 -12.59 -7.57 32.39
CA SER A 910 -12.02 -8.69 33.16
C SER A 910 -10.77 -9.31 32.52
N ILE A 911 -10.71 -9.38 31.19
CA ILE A 911 -9.65 -10.03 30.41
C ILE A 911 -9.30 -9.10 29.25
N ALA A 912 -8.08 -8.56 29.26
CA ALA A 912 -7.57 -7.76 28.15
C ALA A 912 -7.26 -8.67 26.95
N ASP A 913 -8.22 -8.80 26.04
CA ASP A 913 -8.18 -9.68 24.87
C ASP A 913 -8.58 -8.89 23.59
N GLU A 914 -7.71 -8.89 22.58
CA GLU A 914 -7.93 -8.16 21.33
C GLU A 914 -9.02 -8.77 20.44
N GLU A 915 -9.28 -10.07 20.55
CA GLU A 915 -10.39 -10.72 19.84
C GLU A 915 -11.73 -10.28 20.43
N ILE A 916 -11.85 -10.25 21.76
CA ILE A 916 -13.05 -9.74 22.46
C ILE A 916 -13.26 -8.27 22.13
N ARG A 917 -12.19 -7.47 22.11
CA ARG A 917 -12.23 -6.05 21.71
C ARG A 917 -12.77 -5.88 20.29
N GLY A 918 -12.26 -6.64 19.33
CA GLY A 918 -12.74 -6.60 17.94
C GLY A 918 -14.22 -6.95 17.82
N ARG A 919 -14.67 -7.97 18.56
CA ARG A 919 -16.08 -8.38 18.57
C ARG A 919 -17.00 -7.35 19.24
N LEU A 920 -16.56 -6.69 20.30
CA LEU A 920 -17.30 -5.59 20.94
C LEU A 920 -17.55 -4.45 19.93
N ARG A 921 -16.50 -4.03 19.22
CA ARG A 921 -16.58 -3.01 18.17
C ARG A 921 -17.58 -3.42 17.09
N ASP A 922 -17.45 -4.62 16.54
CA ASP A 922 -18.30 -5.08 15.43
C ASP A 922 -19.76 -5.24 15.86
N MET A 923 -20.01 -5.74 17.10
CA MET A 923 -21.36 -5.83 17.64
C MET A 923 -22.00 -4.47 17.90
N ALA A 924 -21.22 -3.49 18.37
CA ALA A 924 -21.69 -2.11 18.54
C ALA A 924 -22.07 -1.48 17.17
N ALA A 925 -21.28 -1.74 16.13
CA ALA A 925 -21.61 -1.31 14.75
C ALA A 925 -22.88 -1.99 14.22
N ILE A 926 -23.06 -3.30 14.46
CA ILE A 926 -24.29 -4.02 14.10
C ILE A 926 -25.52 -3.44 14.83
N CYS A 927 -25.39 -3.16 16.13
CA CYS A 927 -26.46 -2.55 16.92
C CYS A 927 -26.84 -1.16 16.36
N ARG A 928 -25.84 -0.33 16.00
CA ARG A 928 -26.06 0.97 15.35
C ARG A 928 -26.67 0.85 13.96
N GLY A 929 -26.35 -0.21 13.21
CA GLY A 929 -26.96 -0.52 11.93
C GLY A 929 -28.49 -0.59 11.96
N THR A 930 -29.11 -0.81 13.13
CA THR A 930 -30.58 -0.78 13.29
C THR A 930 -31.20 0.61 13.06
N TYR A 931 -30.39 1.66 13.00
CA TYR A 931 -30.80 3.02 12.66
C TYR A 931 -30.49 3.38 11.20
N ASP A 932 -29.79 2.52 10.45
CA ASP A 932 -29.45 2.75 9.04
C ASP A 932 -30.63 2.43 8.12
N VAL A 933 -31.61 3.33 8.18
CA VAL A 933 -32.85 3.35 7.40
C VAL A 933 -33.05 4.74 6.78
N ASP A 934 -34.12 4.93 6.02
CA ASP A 934 -34.47 6.25 5.47
C ASP A 934 -34.79 7.27 6.59
N PRO A 935 -34.54 8.58 6.38
CA PRO A 935 -34.66 9.61 7.43
C PRO A 935 -35.97 9.61 8.24
N GLN A 936 -37.10 9.36 7.56
CA GLN A 936 -38.41 9.31 8.22
C GLN A 936 -38.54 8.10 9.17
N ASP A 937 -37.98 6.96 8.79
CA ASP A 937 -37.97 5.76 9.62
C ASP A 937 -36.98 5.92 10.78
N ALA A 938 -35.83 6.57 10.54
CA ALA A 938 -34.83 6.86 11.57
C ALA A 938 -35.38 7.77 12.68
N LEU A 939 -36.13 8.81 12.31
CA LEU A 939 -36.85 9.68 13.26
C LEU A 939 -37.82 8.88 14.15
N GLY A 940 -38.56 7.93 13.58
CA GLY A 940 -39.46 7.06 14.35
C GLY A 940 -38.71 6.11 15.30
N LEU A 941 -37.52 5.67 14.90
CA LEU A 941 -36.65 4.80 15.69
C LEU A 941 -35.87 5.53 16.79
N LEU A 942 -35.74 6.86 16.70
CA LEU A 942 -35.12 7.76 17.69
C LEU A 942 -36.18 8.50 18.51
N SER A 943 -37.23 7.79 18.92
CA SER A 943 -38.37 8.40 19.61
C SER A 943 -38.25 8.43 21.13
N SER A 944 -37.31 7.69 21.73
CA SER A 944 -37.09 7.67 23.18
C SER A 944 -35.65 8.01 23.57
N ARG A 945 -35.47 8.47 24.82
CA ARG A 945 -34.14 8.71 25.41
C ARG A 945 -33.26 7.45 25.45
N TRP A 946 -33.87 6.26 25.49
CA TRP A 946 -33.17 4.98 25.49
C TRP A 946 -32.59 4.66 24.10
N ASP A 947 -33.27 5.08 23.03
CA ASP A 947 -32.76 4.93 21.67
C ASP A 947 -31.50 5.78 21.46
N VAL A 948 -31.55 7.03 21.94
CA VAL A 948 -30.38 7.93 21.95
C VAL A 948 -29.26 7.36 22.82
N GLU A 949 -29.57 6.80 24.00
CA GLU A 949 -28.57 6.11 24.84
C GLU A 949 -27.84 5.03 24.05
N ILE A 950 -28.58 4.11 23.43
CA ILE A 950 -28.02 2.97 22.72
C ILE A 950 -27.20 3.43 21.51
N LEU A 951 -27.74 4.36 20.72
CA LEU A 951 -27.05 4.89 19.54
C LEU A 951 -25.72 5.51 19.94
N VAL A 952 -25.72 6.42 20.91
CA VAL A 952 -24.51 7.15 21.33
C VAL A 952 -23.52 6.25 22.07
N ALA A 953 -23.98 5.40 22.99
CA ALA A 953 -23.10 4.49 23.71
C ALA A 953 -22.35 3.56 22.75
N CYS A 954 -23.05 3.01 21.75
CA CYS A 954 -22.41 2.21 20.72
C CYS A 954 -21.42 3.03 19.87
N ALA A 955 -21.66 4.32 19.61
CA ALA A 955 -20.73 5.19 18.87
C ALA A 955 -19.39 5.29 19.61
N ILE A 956 -19.47 5.53 20.92
CA ILE A 956 -18.31 5.66 21.79
C ILE A 956 -17.61 4.29 21.90
N PHE A 957 -18.35 3.18 22.03
CA PHE A 957 -17.76 1.84 22.04
C PHE A 957 -17.02 1.51 20.74
N ILE A 958 -17.55 1.90 19.58
CA ILE A 958 -16.86 1.72 18.30
C ILE A 958 -15.55 2.52 18.29
N HIS A 959 -15.62 3.80 18.64
CA HIS A 959 -14.45 4.69 18.68
C HIS A 959 -13.35 4.16 19.61
N ASP A 960 -13.69 3.86 20.86
CA ASP A 960 -12.72 3.47 21.89
C ASP A 960 -12.09 2.09 21.63
N ASN A 961 -12.75 1.24 20.84
CA ASN A 961 -12.30 -0.11 20.50
C ASN A 961 -11.83 -0.25 19.05
N ALA A 962 -11.81 0.83 18.27
CA ALA A 962 -11.18 0.87 16.96
C ALA A 962 -9.65 0.92 17.09
N PRO A 963 -8.89 0.19 16.27
CA PRO A 963 -7.44 0.34 16.23
C PRO A 963 -7.06 1.67 15.60
N SER A 964 -5.92 2.22 16.00
CA SER A 964 -5.38 3.47 15.43
C SER A 964 -4.99 3.39 13.94
N ARG A 965 -4.96 2.19 13.35
CA ARG A 965 -4.85 1.96 11.90
C ARG A 965 -5.85 0.89 11.48
N LEU A 966 -6.67 1.17 10.47
CA LEU A 966 -7.72 0.27 9.99
C LEU A 966 -7.19 -0.80 9.01
N ASP A 967 -5.99 -0.63 8.46
CA ASP A 967 -5.39 -1.52 7.44
C ASP A 967 -5.24 -2.99 7.85
N GLY A 968 -5.21 -3.27 9.17
CA GLY A 968 -5.07 -4.61 9.73
C GLY A 968 -6.39 -5.29 10.10
N LEU A 969 -7.54 -4.64 9.88
CA LEU A 969 -8.84 -5.19 10.22
C LEU A 969 -9.32 -6.22 9.17
N PRO A 970 -10.06 -7.26 9.60
CA PRO A 970 -10.81 -8.09 8.69
C PRO A 970 -11.74 -7.24 7.81
N GLU A 971 -11.96 -7.68 6.57
CA GLU A 971 -12.78 -6.97 5.59
C GLU A 971 -14.22 -6.74 6.09
N GLU A 972 -14.78 -7.74 6.79
CA GLU A 972 -16.10 -7.67 7.42
C GLU A 972 -16.22 -6.49 8.40
N SER A 973 -15.22 -6.31 9.26
CA SER A 973 -15.21 -5.24 10.26
C SER A 973 -15.04 -3.88 9.59
N ARG A 974 -14.24 -3.80 8.53
CA ARG A 974 -14.05 -2.56 7.74
C ARG A 974 -15.36 -2.12 7.10
N LEU A 975 -16.11 -3.03 6.48
CA LEU A 975 -17.43 -2.72 5.89
C LEU A 975 -18.42 -2.23 6.95
N LEU A 976 -18.46 -2.84 8.14
CA LEU A 976 -19.31 -2.38 9.24
C LEU A 976 -18.97 -0.95 9.68
N LEU A 977 -17.69 -0.62 9.79
CA LEU A 977 -17.24 0.73 10.16
C LEU A 977 -17.54 1.77 9.07
N GLU A 978 -17.42 1.41 7.79
CA GLU A 978 -17.83 2.30 6.69
C GLU A 978 -19.33 2.58 6.69
N ARG A 979 -20.17 1.56 6.95
CA ARG A 979 -21.61 1.74 7.13
C ARG A 979 -21.91 2.65 8.32
N ASP A 980 -21.24 2.43 9.45
CA ASP A 980 -21.40 3.27 10.65
C ASP A 980 -21.00 4.73 10.40
N ARG A 981 -19.89 4.97 9.68
CA ARG A 981 -19.46 6.33 9.32
C ARG A 981 -20.53 7.05 8.50
N ARG A 982 -21.07 6.40 7.46
CA ARG A 982 -22.14 6.98 6.64
C ARG A 982 -23.43 7.19 7.44
N LEU A 983 -23.74 6.28 8.37
CA LEU A 983 -24.87 6.42 9.28
C LEU A 983 -24.71 7.67 10.16
N SER A 984 -23.55 7.89 10.77
CA SER A 984 -23.30 9.06 11.60
C SER A 984 -23.47 10.38 10.85
N LEU A 985 -23.03 10.43 9.58
CA LEU A 985 -23.22 11.60 8.72
C LEU A 985 -24.70 11.80 8.36
N ALA A 986 -25.41 10.72 8.01
CA ALA A 986 -26.83 10.78 7.67
C ALA A 986 -27.73 11.16 8.86
N LEU A 987 -27.30 10.87 10.10
CA LEU A 987 -28.03 11.20 11.32
C LEU A 987 -27.58 12.53 11.95
N GLU A 988 -26.62 13.27 11.38
CA GLU A 988 -26.06 14.46 12.02
C GLU A 988 -27.14 15.47 12.45
N ASP A 989 -28.02 15.85 11.53
CA ASP A 989 -29.07 16.83 11.80
C ASP A 989 -30.19 16.23 12.68
N ILE A 990 -30.63 15.00 12.38
CA ILE A 990 -31.69 14.32 13.13
C ILE A 990 -31.29 14.15 14.60
N LEU A 991 -30.10 13.59 14.85
CA LEU A 991 -29.61 13.37 16.21
C LEU A 991 -29.24 14.69 16.89
N GLY A 992 -28.70 15.66 16.14
CA GLY A 992 -28.42 17.00 16.63
C GLY A 992 -29.66 17.68 17.19
N ASP A 993 -30.75 17.70 16.43
CA ASP A 993 -32.03 18.29 16.83
C ASP A 993 -32.63 17.56 18.05
N VAL A 994 -32.58 16.22 18.07
CA VAL A 994 -33.06 15.42 19.21
C VAL A 994 -32.28 15.72 20.49
N ILE A 995 -30.96 15.92 20.41
CA ILE A 995 -30.13 16.26 21.57
C ILE A 995 -30.37 17.70 22.03
N ASP A 996 -30.53 18.65 21.09
CA ASP A 996 -30.84 20.05 21.40
C ASP A 996 -32.20 20.17 22.13
N ASP A 997 -33.18 19.36 21.74
CA ASP A 997 -34.48 19.26 22.41
C ASP A 997 -34.37 18.59 23.80
N ASN A 998 -33.70 17.44 23.89
CA ASN A 998 -33.53 16.69 25.15
C ASN A 998 -32.22 15.88 25.23
N GLY A 999 -31.20 16.45 25.87
CA GLY A 999 -29.91 15.80 26.11
C GLY A 999 -29.88 14.65 27.14
N GLU A 1000 -31.01 14.23 27.73
CA GLU A 1000 -31.02 13.14 28.73
C GLU A 1000 -30.51 11.81 28.17
N GLY A 1001 -30.79 11.50 26.90
CA GLY A 1001 -30.27 10.29 26.25
C GLY A 1001 -28.74 10.29 26.12
N LEU A 1002 -28.14 11.47 25.90
CA LEU A 1002 -26.70 11.65 25.86
C LEU A 1002 -26.08 11.48 27.26
N ASP A 1003 -26.73 12.00 28.31
CA ASP A 1003 -26.31 11.77 29.70
C ASP A 1003 -26.32 10.29 30.06
N LEU A 1004 -27.35 9.54 29.64
CA LEU A 1004 -27.43 8.09 29.86
C LEU A 1004 -26.30 7.35 29.13
N ALA A 1005 -26.02 7.71 27.87
CA ALA A 1005 -24.93 7.10 27.10
C ALA A 1005 -23.56 7.36 27.73
N VAL A 1006 -23.28 8.60 28.14
CA VAL A 1006 -22.01 8.95 28.79
C VAL A 1006 -21.91 8.27 30.15
N THR A 1007 -22.99 8.19 30.93
CA THR A 1007 -23.00 7.42 32.19
C THR A 1007 -22.71 5.94 31.95
N ARG A 1008 -23.20 5.38 30.83
CA ARG A 1008 -22.96 3.98 30.46
C ARG A 1008 -21.49 3.69 30.20
N VAL A 1009 -20.83 4.55 29.42
CA VAL A 1009 -19.42 4.36 29.06
C VAL A 1009 -18.49 4.85 30.16
N TRP A 1010 -18.88 5.84 30.94
CA TRP A 1010 -18.13 6.41 32.04
C TRP A 1010 -19.01 6.44 33.32
N PRO A 1011 -19.03 5.36 34.12
CA PRO A 1011 -19.89 5.27 35.32
C PRO A 1011 -19.67 6.35 36.38
N ALA A 1012 -18.50 7.02 36.37
CA ALA A 1012 -18.20 8.15 37.26
C ALA A 1012 -18.61 9.52 36.69
N TYR A 1013 -19.22 9.55 35.50
CA TYR A 1013 -19.85 10.75 34.95
C TYR A 1013 -20.94 11.27 35.87
N ARG A 1014 -21.00 12.60 36.03
CA ARG A 1014 -21.96 13.28 36.88
C ARG A 1014 -22.65 14.35 36.03
N PRO A 1015 -23.88 14.11 35.54
CA PRO A 1015 -24.62 15.11 34.78
C PRO A 1015 -24.70 16.43 35.55
N GLY A 1016 -24.28 17.53 34.93
CA GLY A 1016 -24.21 18.85 35.57
C GLY A 1016 -25.01 19.90 34.81
N THR A 1017 -24.42 20.47 33.76
CA THR A 1017 -25.13 21.39 32.86
C THR A 1017 -25.77 20.64 31.70
N LYS A 1018 -26.82 21.22 31.09
CA LYS A 1018 -27.35 20.73 29.82
C LYS A 1018 -26.27 20.72 28.73
N TRP A 1019 -26.34 19.74 27.85
CA TRP A 1019 -25.56 19.69 26.62
C TRP A 1019 -25.88 20.89 25.73
N ARG A 1020 -24.85 21.44 25.08
CA ARG A 1020 -24.95 22.53 24.12
C ARG A 1020 -24.18 22.19 22.87
N ARG A 1021 -24.83 22.29 21.71
CA ARG A 1021 -24.20 22.25 20.39
C ARG A 1021 -23.28 23.47 20.22
N LEU A 1022 -22.06 23.24 19.73
CA LEU A 1022 -21.13 24.34 19.45
C LEU A 1022 -21.54 25.10 18.18
N GLU A 1023 -21.22 26.39 18.11
CA GLU A 1023 -21.55 27.23 16.93
C GLU A 1023 -20.81 26.76 15.67
N HIS A 1024 -21.44 26.94 14.50
CA HIS A 1024 -20.87 26.61 13.20
C HIS A 1024 -19.48 27.27 13.02
N PRO A 1025 -18.45 26.57 12.48
CA PRO A 1025 -18.46 25.26 11.83
C PRO A 1025 -18.31 24.05 12.77
N LYS A 1026 -18.53 24.20 14.08
CA LYS A 1026 -18.31 23.16 15.09
C LYS A 1026 -19.58 22.43 15.50
N SER A 1027 -20.64 22.53 14.70
CA SER A 1027 -21.98 22.01 14.97
C SER A 1027 -22.05 20.50 15.23
N ARG A 1028 -21.04 19.72 14.85
CA ARG A 1028 -20.92 18.28 15.18
C ARG A 1028 -20.47 17.98 16.62
N TRP A 1029 -20.03 18.99 17.37
CA TRP A 1029 -19.59 18.85 18.76
C TRP A 1029 -20.65 19.35 19.74
N PHE A 1030 -20.88 18.55 20.78
CA PHE A 1030 -21.72 18.88 21.92
C PHE A 1030 -20.84 19.02 23.17
N SER A 1031 -21.16 19.99 24.03
CA SER A 1031 -20.41 20.25 25.26
C SER A 1031 -21.30 20.32 26.50
N CYS A 1032 -20.82 19.82 27.64
CA CYS A 1032 -21.44 20.02 28.95
C CYS A 1032 -20.38 20.13 30.05
N GLN A 1033 -20.80 20.48 31.27
CA GLN A 1033 -19.96 20.45 32.47
C GLN A 1033 -20.50 19.44 33.48
N THR A 1034 -19.61 18.67 34.11
CA THR A 1034 -19.98 17.74 35.17
C THR A 1034 -20.34 18.46 36.48
N ALA A 1035 -21.18 17.85 37.31
CA ALA A 1035 -21.55 18.42 38.61
C ALA A 1035 -20.32 18.53 39.56
N LYS A 1036 -20.20 19.66 40.27
CA LYS A 1036 -19.11 19.91 41.24
C LYS A 1036 -19.43 19.30 42.63
N THR A 1037 -18.44 18.69 43.29
CA THR A 1037 -18.54 18.23 44.69
C THR A 1037 -17.48 18.92 45.58
N THR A 1038 -17.48 18.64 46.89
CA THR A 1038 -16.49 19.16 47.83
C THR A 1038 -15.08 18.58 47.63
N ALA A 1039 -14.97 17.39 47.03
CA ALA A 1039 -13.70 16.67 46.84
C ALA A 1039 -13.22 16.61 45.37
N GLN A 1040 -14.09 16.88 44.40
CA GLN A 1040 -13.80 16.72 42.96
C GLN A 1040 -14.23 17.96 42.18
N ARG A 1041 -13.42 18.37 41.20
CA ARG A 1041 -13.72 19.53 40.35
C ARG A 1041 -14.82 19.21 39.32
N SER A 1042 -15.43 20.26 38.77
CA SER A 1042 -16.22 20.17 37.54
C SER A 1042 -15.28 20.04 36.35
N GLN A 1043 -15.65 19.20 35.38
CA GLN A 1043 -14.87 18.91 34.17
C GLN A 1043 -15.72 19.22 32.94
N GLU A 1044 -15.09 19.69 31.87
CA GLU A 1044 -15.74 20.01 30.61
C GLU A 1044 -15.75 18.76 29.71
N VAL A 1045 -16.92 18.29 29.29
CA VAL A 1045 -17.09 17.09 28.47
C VAL A 1045 -17.50 17.49 27.06
N HIS A 1046 -16.83 16.94 26.05
CA HIS A 1046 -17.16 17.15 24.64
C HIS A 1046 -17.48 15.81 23.96
N PHE A 1047 -18.52 15.77 23.16
CA PHE A 1047 -18.92 14.61 22.37
C PHE A 1047 -19.02 14.98 20.89
N ASN A 1048 -18.44 14.16 20.02
CA ASN A 1048 -18.52 14.32 18.56
C ASN A 1048 -19.52 13.32 17.97
N LEU A 1049 -20.53 13.84 17.25
CA LEU A 1049 -21.58 13.02 16.63
C LEU A 1049 -21.07 12.11 15.50
N HIS A 1050 -20.01 12.51 14.79
CA HIS A 1050 -19.57 11.82 13.57
C HIS A 1050 -18.79 10.55 13.86
N ASP A 1051 -17.83 10.62 14.76
CA ASP A 1051 -16.88 9.54 15.04
C ASP A 1051 -17.05 8.92 16.43
N GLY A 1052 -17.98 9.43 17.24
CA GLY A 1052 -18.22 8.93 18.60
C GLY A 1052 -17.17 9.37 19.63
N THR A 1053 -16.28 10.31 19.29
CA THR A 1053 -15.23 10.79 20.20
C THR A 1053 -15.85 11.41 21.45
N LEU A 1054 -15.43 10.94 22.62
CA LEU A 1054 -15.80 11.51 23.91
C LEU A 1054 -14.54 12.03 24.63
N LEU A 1055 -14.47 13.35 24.85
CA LEU A 1055 -13.36 14.04 25.50
C LEU A 1055 -13.78 14.60 26.87
N VAL A 1056 -12.89 14.53 27.85
CA VAL A 1056 -13.03 15.18 29.15
C VAL A 1056 -11.83 16.10 29.37
N ASP A 1057 -12.08 17.38 29.64
CA ASP A 1057 -11.08 18.46 29.69
C ASP A 1057 -10.16 18.47 28.44
N GLY A 1058 -10.74 18.18 27.26
CA GLY A 1058 -10.03 18.12 25.97
C GLY A 1058 -9.19 16.86 25.74
N LYS A 1059 -9.33 15.83 26.58
CA LYS A 1059 -8.57 14.57 26.49
C LYS A 1059 -9.48 13.36 26.28
N PRO A 1060 -9.09 12.39 25.43
CA PRO A 1060 -9.92 11.21 25.18
C PRO A 1060 -10.06 10.33 26.41
N LEU A 1061 -11.17 9.60 26.48
CA LEU A 1061 -11.35 8.47 27.38
C LEU A 1061 -10.69 7.22 26.79
N GLY A 1062 -10.32 6.27 27.64
CA GLY A 1062 -9.81 4.97 27.20
C GLY A 1062 -8.31 4.85 27.36
N ARG A 1063 -7.49 5.24 26.38
CA ARG A 1063 -6.06 4.88 26.38
C ARG A 1063 -5.15 5.98 26.90
N LEU A 1064 -4.13 5.59 27.64
CA LEU A 1064 -3.01 6.48 27.94
C LEU A 1064 -2.30 6.88 26.65
N PRO A 1065 -1.88 8.15 26.50
CA PRO A 1065 -1.03 8.59 25.39
C PRO A 1065 0.20 7.69 25.22
N ARG A 1066 0.64 7.51 23.96
CA ARG A 1066 1.84 6.71 23.64
C ARG A 1066 3.09 7.17 24.40
N GLU A 1067 3.17 8.47 24.66
CA GLU A 1067 4.22 9.09 25.48
C GLU A 1067 4.30 8.48 26.89
N ILE A 1068 3.16 8.08 27.47
CA ILE A 1068 3.09 7.43 28.77
C ILE A 1068 3.34 5.92 28.64
N THR A 1069 2.68 5.24 27.69
CA THR A 1069 2.78 3.77 27.57
C THR A 1069 4.15 3.27 27.10
N LEU A 1070 4.90 4.08 26.36
CA LEU A 1070 6.27 3.79 25.94
C LEU A 1070 7.33 4.25 26.97
N HIS A 1071 6.91 4.95 28.02
CA HIS A 1071 7.84 5.46 29.03
C HIS A 1071 8.41 4.27 29.85
N PRO A 1072 9.73 4.21 30.09
CA PRO A 1072 10.36 3.10 30.81
C PRO A 1072 9.72 2.76 32.16
N VAL A 1073 9.33 3.80 32.93
CA VAL A 1073 8.61 3.66 34.21
C VAL A 1073 7.27 2.93 34.08
N TYR A 1074 6.52 3.18 33.00
CA TYR A 1074 5.25 2.48 32.73
C TYR A 1074 5.50 1.01 32.39
N SER A 1075 6.37 0.76 31.41
CA SER A 1075 6.69 -0.61 30.96
C SER A 1075 7.27 -1.47 32.07
N MET A 1076 7.99 -0.88 33.02
CA MET A 1076 8.53 -1.57 34.19
C MET A 1076 7.41 -2.14 35.08
N VAL A 1077 6.39 -1.35 35.43
CA VAL A 1077 5.36 -1.76 36.42
C VAL A 1077 4.19 -2.49 35.76
N PHE A 1078 3.83 -2.10 34.53
CA PHE A 1078 2.62 -2.57 33.86
C PHE A 1078 2.93 -3.46 32.64
N GLY A 1079 4.18 -3.57 32.22
CA GLY A 1079 4.57 -4.31 31.02
C GLY A 1079 3.92 -3.74 29.76
N ASP A 1080 3.50 -4.62 28.86
CA ASP A 1080 2.77 -4.27 27.63
C ASP A 1080 1.25 -4.17 27.85
N ARG A 1081 0.78 -4.13 29.11
CA ARG A 1081 -0.67 -4.06 29.39
C ARG A 1081 -1.21 -2.70 28.97
N VAL A 1082 -2.28 -2.72 28.19
CA VAL A 1082 -3.10 -1.53 27.89
C VAL A 1082 -4.05 -1.32 29.05
N ILE A 1083 -3.91 -0.18 29.74
CA ILE A 1083 -4.75 0.19 30.88
C ILE A 1083 -5.76 1.22 30.43
N ASP A 1084 -7.03 0.94 30.68
CA ASP A 1084 -8.09 1.91 30.44
C ASP A 1084 -8.06 2.99 31.53
N VAL A 1085 -8.02 4.25 31.10
CA VAL A 1085 -7.92 5.44 31.92
C VAL A 1085 -8.99 6.46 31.56
N ILE A 1086 -9.26 7.33 32.53
CA ILE A 1086 -10.14 8.49 32.43
C ILE A 1086 -9.37 9.74 32.89
N PRO A 1087 -9.61 10.92 32.30
CA PRO A 1087 -9.02 12.17 32.81
C PRO A 1087 -9.39 12.41 34.27
N SER A 1088 -8.37 12.69 35.10
CA SER A 1088 -8.56 12.75 36.56
C SER A 1088 -9.32 14.01 36.98
N ASP A 1089 -10.30 13.84 37.85
CA ASP A 1089 -11.05 14.90 38.52
C ASP A 1089 -10.37 15.43 39.79
N VAL A 1090 -9.17 14.90 40.10
CA VAL A 1090 -8.36 15.32 41.24
C VAL A 1090 -7.29 16.34 40.79
N PRO A 1091 -7.15 17.48 41.49
CA PRO A 1091 -6.18 18.51 41.11
C PRO A 1091 -4.74 18.00 40.97
N GLY A 1092 -4.02 18.51 39.95
CA GLY A 1092 -2.61 18.19 39.69
C GLY A 1092 -2.37 16.81 39.07
N ARG A 1093 -3.41 16.14 38.56
CA ARG A 1093 -3.32 14.81 37.96
C ARG A 1093 -3.98 14.79 36.60
N GLU A 1094 -3.42 14.01 35.69
CA GLU A 1094 -3.80 14.01 34.28
C GLU A 1094 -4.79 12.90 33.94
N PHE A 1095 -4.43 11.65 34.26
CA PHE A 1095 -5.23 10.46 34.01
C PHE A 1095 -5.36 9.64 35.28
N SER A 1096 -6.42 8.85 35.38
CA SER A 1096 -6.65 7.85 36.43
C SER A 1096 -7.22 6.57 35.83
N THR A 1097 -6.97 5.41 36.43
CA THR A 1097 -7.48 4.13 35.92
C THR A 1097 -9.01 4.08 35.93
N ARG A 1098 -9.65 3.44 34.95
CA ARG A 1098 -11.12 3.29 34.93
C ARG A 1098 -11.62 2.42 36.10
N GLY A 1099 -10.82 1.43 36.51
CA GLY A 1099 -11.06 0.57 37.68
C GLY A 1099 -9.85 0.48 38.62
N MET A 1100 -9.94 -0.42 39.60
CA MET A 1100 -8.89 -0.66 40.59
C MET A 1100 -7.89 -1.71 40.12
N ILE A 1101 -6.59 -1.45 40.27
CA ILE A 1101 -5.50 -2.41 40.04
C ILE A 1101 -5.04 -2.93 41.40
N SER A 1102 -5.30 -4.21 41.69
CA SER A 1102 -4.92 -4.85 42.96
C SER A 1102 -5.37 -4.06 44.21
N GLY A 1103 -6.56 -3.43 44.14
CA GLY A 1103 -7.14 -2.61 45.21
C GLY A 1103 -6.71 -1.13 45.22
N TYR A 1104 -5.91 -0.70 44.24
CA TYR A 1104 -5.45 0.69 44.10
C TYR A 1104 -6.02 1.37 42.86
N GLN A 1105 -6.46 2.61 43.02
CA GLN A 1105 -6.72 3.54 41.94
C GLN A 1105 -5.38 4.18 41.53
N VAL A 1106 -4.97 4.04 40.27
CA VAL A 1106 -3.67 4.55 39.79
C VAL A 1106 -3.88 5.82 38.98
N TYR A 1107 -2.99 6.79 39.12
CA TYR A 1107 -3.01 8.09 38.47
C TYR A 1107 -1.71 8.30 37.70
N PHE A 1108 -1.80 8.87 36.50
CA PHE A 1108 -0.68 9.13 35.62
C PHE A 1108 -0.64 10.62 35.29
N THR A 1109 0.56 11.21 35.23
CA THR A 1109 0.74 12.63 34.88
C THR A 1109 2.09 12.83 34.21
N MET A 1110 2.11 13.50 33.06
CA MET A 1110 3.36 13.83 32.36
C MET A 1110 3.79 15.27 32.68
N ASN A 1111 4.93 15.44 33.36
CA ASN A 1111 5.46 16.75 33.77
C ASN A 1111 6.80 17.01 33.09
N GLY A 1112 6.82 17.85 32.04
CA GLY A 1112 8.07 18.24 31.37
C GLY A 1112 8.86 17.08 30.75
N GLY A 1113 8.17 15.99 30.38
CA GLY A 1113 8.77 14.76 29.84
C GLY A 1113 9.06 13.66 30.87
N GLU A 1114 8.85 13.91 32.18
CA GLU A 1114 8.92 12.88 33.23
C GLU A 1114 7.52 12.35 33.57
N LEU A 1115 7.36 11.01 33.57
CA LEU A 1115 6.13 10.35 33.99
C LEU A 1115 6.05 10.20 35.50
N VAL A 1116 5.03 10.81 36.12
CA VAL A 1116 4.68 10.62 37.53
C VAL A 1116 3.53 9.61 37.64
N VAL A 1117 3.75 8.52 38.36
CA VAL A 1117 2.74 7.50 38.66
C VAL A 1117 2.41 7.52 40.15
N ARG A 1118 1.14 7.74 40.48
CA ARG A 1118 0.65 7.73 41.86
C ARG A 1118 -0.43 6.67 42.05
N ALA A 1119 -0.55 6.10 43.23
CA ALA A 1119 -1.57 5.10 43.56
C ALA A 1119 -2.26 5.45 44.89
N ARG A 1120 -3.57 5.20 44.99
CA ARG A 1120 -4.36 5.35 46.22
C ARG A 1120 -5.19 4.10 46.46
N ALA A 1121 -5.09 3.52 47.66
CA ALA A 1121 -5.95 2.40 48.05
C ALA A 1121 -7.37 2.88 48.38
N SER A 1122 -8.38 2.01 48.23
CA SER A 1122 -9.79 2.39 48.48
C SER A 1122 -10.11 2.70 49.95
N ASP A 1123 -9.29 2.20 50.88
CA ASP A 1123 -9.49 2.27 52.34
C ASP A 1123 -8.69 3.39 53.02
N THR A 1124 -7.86 4.13 52.28
CA THR A 1124 -6.98 5.17 52.82
C THR A 1124 -7.00 6.44 51.97
N MET A 1125 -6.69 7.58 52.59
CA MET A 1125 -6.50 8.86 51.89
C MET A 1125 -5.05 9.08 51.41
N ASP A 1126 -4.15 8.16 51.74
CA ASP A 1126 -2.73 8.25 51.44
C ASP A 1126 -2.44 7.99 49.97
N PHE A 1127 -1.55 8.80 49.40
CA PHE A 1127 -1.02 8.60 48.06
C PHE A 1127 0.38 7.99 48.12
N LEU A 1128 0.58 6.97 47.30
CA LEU A 1128 1.89 6.40 47.01
C LEU A 1128 2.38 7.00 45.69
N GLU A 1129 3.61 7.51 45.64
CA GLU A 1129 4.27 7.93 44.41
C GLU A 1129 5.37 6.93 44.04
N LEU A 1130 5.41 6.55 42.77
CA LEU A 1130 6.43 5.65 42.24
C LEU A 1130 7.72 6.43 41.99
N ILE A 1131 8.81 6.00 42.62
CA ILE A 1131 10.15 6.55 42.33
C ILE A 1131 10.77 5.77 41.16
N PRO A 1132 11.18 6.43 40.06
CA PRO A 1132 11.91 5.79 38.97
C PRO A 1132 13.24 5.17 39.45
N GLN A 1133 13.60 4.00 38.93
CA GLN A 1133 14.80 3.28 39.37
C GLN A 1133 16.07 4.11 39.17
N GLU A 1134 16.15 4.87 38.07
CA GLU A 1134 17.30 5.70 37.70
C GLU A 1134 17.61 6.77 38.75
N LYS A 1135 16.60 7.22 39.50
CA LYS A 1135 16.77 8.21 40.57
C LYS A 1135 17.39 7.60 41.82
N LEU A 1136 17.38 6.27 41.97
CA LEU A 1136 17.89 5.55 43.14
C LEU A 1136 19.16 4.74 42.86
N GLU A 1137 19.58 4.59 41.60
CA GLU A 1137 20.74 3.78 41.19
C GLU A 1137 22.06 4.20 41.84
N SER A 1138 22.25 5.50 42.08
CA SER A 1138 23.46 6.05 42.69
C SER A 1138 23.44 6.02 44.23
N ASP A 1139 22.25 5.90 44.82
CA ASP A 1139 22.04 6.02 46.26
C ASP A 1139 21.74 4.69 46.97
N LEU A 1140 21.24 3.69 46.25
CA LEU A 1140 20.93 2.36 46.78
C LEU A 1140 21.73 1.28 46.07
N PRO A 1141 22.12 0.19 46.77
CA PRO A 1141 22.74 -0.96 46.13
C PRO A 1141 21.88 -1.51 44.99
N MET A 1142 22.50 -1.84 43.85
CA MET A 1142 21.80 -2.34 42.65
C MET A 1142 20.89 -3.55 42.92
N LEU A 1143 21.16 -4.36 43.94
CA LEU A 1143 20.32 -5.48 44.37
C LEU A 1143 18.94 -5.06 44.91
N LEU A 1144 18.83 -3.84 45.44
CA LEU A 1144 17.62 -3.25 46.00
C LEU A 1144 16.92 -2.30 45.01
N VAL A 1145 17.59 -1.97 43.90
CA VAL A 1145 17.04 -1.16 42.81
C VAL A 1145 16.52 -2.06 41.70
N LYS A 1146 17.35 -2.98 41.20
CA LYS A 1146 16.99 -3.89 40.11
C LYS A 1146 15.92 -4.88 40.56
N ASN A 1147 14.93 -5.13 39.71
CA ASN A 1147 13.77 -6.01 39.95
C ASN A 1147 12.91 -5.62 41.17
N HIS A 1148 12.97 -4.37 41.61
CA HIS A 1148 12.14 -3.83 42.70
C HIS A 1148 11.38 -2.57 42.25
N VAL A 1149 10.27 -2.30 42.94
CA VAL A 1149 9.43 -1.11 42.80
C VAL A 1149 9.47 -0.33 44.11
N HIS A 1150 9.64 0.99 44.01
CA HIS A 1150 9.88 1.88 45.13
C HIS A 1150 8.69 2.83 45.29
N TRP A 1151 7.85 2.56 46.28
CA TRP A 1151 6.66 3.37 46.57
C TRP A 1151 6.93 4.34 47.72
N LEU A 1152 6.97 5.64 47.43
CA LEU A 1152 7.01 6.71 48.43
C LEU A 1152 5.61 7.00 48.94
N ASN A 1153 5.34 6.78 50.22
CA ASN A 1153 4.12 7.26 50.85
C ASN A 1153 4.27 8.75 51.17
N LEU A 1154 3.42 9.57 50.55
CA LEU A 1154 3.46 11.04 50.65
C LEU A 1154 2.97 11.56 52.02
N THR A 1155 2.23 10.76 52.78
CA THR A 1155 1.75 11.10 54.13
C THR A 1155 2.78 10.72 55.19
N THR A 1156 3.27 9.48 55.15
CA THR A 1156 4.19 8.95 56.17
C THR A 1156 5.66 9.27 55.87
N SER A 1157 5.97 9.77 54.68
CA SER A 1157 7.35 10.03 54.22
C SER A 1157 8.24 8.79 54.31
N THR A 1158 7.73 7.63 53.86
CA THR A 1158 8.47 6.36 53.86
C THR A 1158 8.51 5.76 52.47
N ILE A 1159 9.66 5.22 52.06
CA ILE A 1159 9.82 4.49 50.78
C ILE A 1159 9.75 2.99 51.06
N ALA A 1160 8.78 2.29 50.46
CA ALA A 1160 8.70 0.84 50.49
C ALA A 1160 9.38 0.24 49.26
N VAL A 1161 10.40 -0.59 49.48
CA VAL A 1161 11.11 -1.36 48.44
C VAL A 1161 10.44 -2.73 48.33
N ARG A 1162 9.76 -2.97 47.20
CA ARG A 1162 8.95 -4.18 46.98
C ARG A 1162 9.48 -4.96 45.77
N PRO A 1163 9.58 -6.30 45.80
CA PRO A 1163 9.91 -7.08 44.62
C PRO A 1163 8.90 -6.84 43.50
N LEU A 1164 9.36 -6.76 42.24
CA LEU A 1164 8.50 -6.45 41.08
C LEU A 1164 7.33 -7.43 40.93
N GLU A 1165 7.55 -8.72 41.21
CA GLU A 1165 6.51 -9.77 41.18
C GLU A 1165 5.36 -9.53 42.19
N SER A 1166 5.61 -8.71 43.23
CA SER A 1166 4.65 -8.39 44.28
C SER A 1166 4.51 -6.87 44.49
N ALA A 1167 4.68 -6.07 43.43
CA ALA A 1167 4.76 -4.61 43.47
C ALA A 1167 3.60 -3.92 44.22
N TRP A 1168 2.41 -4.51 44.23
CA TRP A 1168 1.20 -3.96 44.87
C TRP A 1168 0.94 -4.50 46.28
N LEU A 1169 1.62 -5.58 46.68
CA LEU A 1169 1.41 -6.28 47.95
C LEU A 1169 2.40 -5.80 49.02
N HIS A 1170 1.89 -5.56 50.22
CA HIS A 1170 2.72 -5.29 51.39
C HIS A 1170 3.13 -6.60 52.07
N SER A 1171 4.43 -6.74 52.38
CA SER A 1171 5.01 -7.89 53.08
C SER A 1171 5.96 -7.41 54.18
N SER A 1172 6.02 -8.14 55.30
CA SER A 1172 7.01 -7.90 56.38
C SER A 1172 8.46 -8.16 55.94
N GLU A 1173 8.64 -8.85 54.81
CA GLU A 1173 9.95 -9.07 54.20
C GLU A 1173 10.43 -7.89 53.34
N ASN A 1174 9.54 -6.94 53.02
CA ASN A 1174 9.90 -5.75 52.25
C ASN A 1174 10.82 -4.84 53.07
N TRP A 1175 11.70 -4.11 52.40
CA TRP A 1175 12.49 -3.08 53.06
C TRP A 1175 11.74 -1.74 53.03
N VAL A 1176 11.89 -0.95 54.10
CA VAL A 1176 11.30 0.37 54.25
C VAL A 1176 12.40 1.36 54.64
N ILE A 1177 12.47 2.45 53.89
CA ILE A 1177 13.35 3.58 54.17
C ILE A 1177 12.50 4.69 54.81
N ASP A 1178 12.87 5.13 56.01
CA ASP A 1178 12.17 6.16 56.77
C ASP A 1178 12.85 7.53 56.55
N LEU A 1179 12.07 8.54 56.14
CA LEU A 1179 12.58 9.89 55.80
C LEU A 1179 12.28 10.95 56.87
N SER A 1180 11.63 10.59 57.98
CA SER A 1180 10.99 11.52 58.92
C SER A 1180 11.91 12.40 59.78
N HIS A 1181 13.23 12.13 59.87
CA HIS A 1181 14.12 12.78 60.85
C HIS A 1181 15.47 13.30 60.32
N GLY A 1182 15.65 13.46 59.01
CA GLY A 1182 16.93 13.96 58.44
C GLY A 1182 18.10 12.97 58.54
N ALA A 1183 17.90 11.82 59.18
CA ALA A 1183 18.73 10.63 59.09
C ALA A 1183 17.91 9.54 58.41
N TYR A 1184 18.19 9.28 57.13
CA TYR A 1184 17.48 8.27 56.35
C TYR A 1184 17.92 6.89 56.82
N SER A 1185 16.99 6.09 57.34
CA SER A 1185 17.31 4.76 57.87
C SER A 1185 16.52 3.67 57.15
N MET A 1186 17.17 2.54 56.90
CA MET A 1186 16.59 1.40 56.20
C MET A 1186 16.34 0.24 57.16
N ARG A 1187 15.11 -0.27 57.20
CA ARG A 1187 14.68 -1.39 58.06
C ARG A 1187 13.76 -2.35 57.33
N LYS A 1188 13.55 -3.56 57.86
CA LYS A 1188 12.48 -4.43 57.37
C LYS A 1188 11.11 -3.88 57.77
N ALA A 1189 10.11 -4.11 56.92
CA ALA A 1189 8.74 -3.66 57.13
C ALA A 1189 8.14 -4.32 58.38
N PRO A 1190 7.38 -3.56 59.21
CA PRO A 1190 6.63 -4.15 60.31
C PRO A 1190 5.52 -5.07 59.77
N PRO A 1191 5.13 -6.13 60.50
CA PRO A 1191 3.98 -6.95 60.12
C PRO A 1191 2.70 -6.09 60.09
N ARG A 1192 1.88 -6.25 59.04
CA ARG A 1192 0.57 -5.60 58.94
C ARG A 1192 -0.32 -6.09 60.09
N SER A 1193 -0.82 -5.17 60.91
CA SER A 1193 -1.82 -5.42 61.95
C SER A 1193 -3.20 -5.65 61.36
#